data_AF-A0AAD6NK97-F1
#
_entry.id   AF-A0AAD6NK97-F1
#
_cell.length_a   1.000
_cell.length_b   1.000
_cell.length_c   1.000
_cell.angle_alpha   90.00
_cell.angle_beta   90.00
_cell.angle_gamma   90.00
#
_symmetry.space_group_name_H-M   'P 1'
#
loop_
_entity.id
_entity.type
_entity.pdbx_description
1 polymer ?
#
loop_
_entity_poly.entity_id
_entity_poly.type
_entity_poly.pdbx_seq_one_letter_code
_entity_poly.pdbx_strand_id
1 'polypeptide(L)'
;MAEVVRSNSQPGHPEAVTGKHPHIEKIHQKLHHAKVDIIQLKHAIGKFGNLLNPNHRHDEEHEREVDHKRSEIADSHRFESFAPRRSGNVAKFYVDGRDYFWALATALESAKEVIYIADWWISPELFLRRPPAYSEEDRVDTILKRRAEAGVKIYIIVYKEVEAALTCNSEHTKHALEGLCPKGSPGHGNIRVMRHPDHNVFDRGGDMTFYWAHHEKYCVVDHELAFIGGLDICFGRWDLRQHPLADVHPATVKEEIWPGQDYNNSLRSGSEDNLYPLMMANQISTAEWISKMSKIGIYALNTESYMKHIANKNCRKQNQLSKTEYGRMPWHDVSLGLRGECVLDIAQHFVETWNHAKRDKYKRESKFDWLQLSYQDEDILGVQRPRFPVGDYIKHPLHDLDRENMKKQGNINMQLVRSSADWSHGILTEHSIQNAYREIIQKAQHYVYIENQFFITATGEHQKPIINTIGSAIVEAIARAHEEGRKFRVIVLVPLVPGFAGDLREKSANGTRAIMDYQYKSMFRGEHSISGQLKARGIDPTQYIFFFSLRSYDRLNRTERITKKEERTGVKYEDVQHAQAHEVMNESGVTGGKGYNKSKTVQDNMKRDKETFEEAEAGEQEEKEEEKQEEKQEEKQEEKSDSSHDRTAGDTIAQDALQSGKKASDESFHGDEQLEKENIITEQCYIHAKVLIADDKVAVIGSSNLNDRSQLGYHDSELSIVIEDDTTIETTMDGKPHQAASFAAHLRRRLWREHLGLLPPQELDATNDPNVKLPGETTDYDSPEDESDSDSAKLVEDPLNEELWETWTRQAHDNTTLFRDLFHCIPDDAVKTFEEYDKFLPRDGIKAGHLFDPDMPLDEVKEKLDGIKGHLVEFPVEFLMDEQMAERGLDLNEVSAYFPTVVSIAC
;
A
#
# COMPACT_ATOMS: atom_id res chain seq x y z
N MET A 1 -27.75 -77.95 16.90
CA MET A 1 -28.32 -78.82 17.94
C MET A 1 -28.07 -78.18 19.28
N ALA A 2 -29.16 -77.87 20.00
CA ALA A 2 -29.36 -77.82 21.47
C ALA A 2 -28.33 -77.09 22.36
N GLU A 3 -28.66 -76.33 23.42
CA GLU A 3 -29.87 -75.75 24.00
C GLU A 3 -29.45 -75.10 25.35
N VAL A 4 -30.23 -74.13 25.86
CA VAL A 4 -30.57 -73.88 27.29
C VAL A 4 -29.44 -73.36 28.23
N VAL A 5 -29.43 -72.15 28.84
CA VAL A 5 -30.38 -71.35 29.66
C VAL A 5 -30.06 -71.38 31.18
N ARG A 6 -29.89 -70.16 31.76
CA ARG A 6 -30.06 -69.66 33.15
C ARG A 6 -29.10 -70.08 34.28
N SER A 7 -28.54 -69.10 35.00
CA SER A 7 -29.17 -68.47 36.20
C SER A 7 -28.29 -67.40 36.88
N ASN A 8 -28.95 -66.45 37.53
CA ASN A 8 -28.42 -65.28 38.26
C ASN A 8 -27.63 -65.63 39.53
N SER A 9 -26.61 -64.82 39.86
CA SER A 9 -26.39 -64.30 41.22
C SER A 9 -25.34 -63.19 41.23
N GLN A 10 -25.63 -62.09 41.96
CA GLN A 10 -24.76 -60.94 42.19
C GLN A 10 -23.44 -61.34 42.89
N PRO A 11 -22.37 -60.55 42.74
CA PRO A 11 -21.36 -60.46 43.78
C PRO A 11 -21.24 -59.03 44.33
N GLY A 12 -21.37 -58.94 45.65
CA GLY A 12 -21.06 -57.76 46.43
C GLY A 12 -19.58 -57.36 46.37
N HIS A 13 -19.33 -56.12 46.78
CA HIS A 13 -17.99 -55.60 47.04
C HIS A 13 -17.22 -56.48 48.04
N PRO A 14 -15.90 -56.61 47.81
CA PRO A 14 -14.98 -56.38 48.92
C PRO A 14 -13.85 -55.40 48.55
N GLU A 15 -13.42 -54.69 49.57
CA GLU A 15 -12.35 -53.70 49.58
C GLU A 15 -10.96 -54.31 49.33
N ALA A 16 -10.12 -53.46 48.73
CA ALA A 16 -8.68 -53.28 48.91
C ALA A 16 -7.74 -54.50 49.05
N VAL A 17 -6.89 -54.67 48.03
CA VAL A 17 -5.46 -54.96 48.23
C VAL A 17 -4.63 -54.02 47.35
N THR A 18 -4.01 -53.05 48.01
CA THR A 18 -2.98 -52.16 47.46
C THR A 18 -1.64 -52.90 47.42
N GLY A 19 -0.95 -52.80 46.29
CA GLY A 19 0.37 -53.39 46.12
C GLY A 19 1.02 -52.96 44.80
N LYS A 20 1.08 -51.67 44.51
CA LYS A 20 1.94 -51.15 43.44
C LYS A 20 3.18 -50.52 44.09
N HIS A 21 4.32 -51.14 43.83
CA HIS A 21 5.62 -50.78 44.40
C HIS A 21 6.00 -49.33 44.00
N PRO A 22 6.27 -48.43 44.96
CA PRO A 22 6.63 -47.02 44.69
C PRO A 22 7.95 -46.84 43.93
N HIS A 23 8.72 -47.92 43.74
CA HIS A 23 9.94 -47.91 42.94
C HIS A 23 9.69 -47.97 41.42
N ILE A 24 8.60 -48.60 40.97
CA ILE A 24 8.29 -48.75 39.54
C ILE A 24 7.70 -47.45 38.96
N GLU A 25 6.85 -46.75 39.73
CA GLU A 25 6.31 -45.44 39.34
C GLU A 25 7.39 -44.36 39.24
N LYS A 26 8.36 -44.35 40.15
CA LYS A 26 9.52 -43.44 40.07
C LYS A 26 10.41 -43.71 38.85
N ILE A 27 10.55 -44.97 38.44
CA ILE A 27 11.30 -45.34 37.23
C ILE A 27 10.54 -44.92 35.98
N HIS A 28 9.21 -45.12 35.93
CA HIS A 28 8.38 -44.66 34.82
C HIS A 28 8.35 -43.14 34.67
N GLN A 29 8.25 -42.38 35.77
CA GLN A 29 8.35 -40.92 35.73
C GLN A 29 9.72 -40.46 35.25
N LYS A 30 10.82 -41.07 35.73
CA LYS A 30 12.17 -40.74 35.25
C LYS A 30 12.38 -41.06 33.77
N LEU A 31 11.85 -42.18 33.28
CA LEU A 31 11.88 -42.54 31.85
C LEU A 31 11.01 -41.60 31.00
N HIS A 32 9.88 -41.14 31.53
CA HIS A 32 9.03 -40.15 30.86
C HIS A 32 9.71 -38.78 30.79
N HIS A 33 10.28 -38.31 31.90
CA HIS A 33 11.07 -37.07 31.93
C HIS A 33 12.29 -37.14 31.01
N ALA A 34 13.06 -38.22 31.05
CA ALA A 34 14.19 -38.41 30.14
C ALA A 34 13.76 -38.45 28.65
N LYS A 35 12.59 -39.03 28.34
CA LYS A 35 12.03 -38.97 26.97
C LYS A 35 11.64 -37.54 26.59
N VAL A 36 11.02 -36.78 27.50
CA VAL A 36 10.65 -35.39 27.26
C VAL A 36 11.91 -34.54 27.06
N ASP A 37 12.94 -34.72 27.88
CA ASP A 37 14.21 -34.01 27.78
C ASP A 37 14.95 -34.35 26.47
N ILE A 38 14.92 -35.61 26.03
CA ILE A 38 15.49 -36.02 24.73
C ILE A 38 14.69 -35.44 23.56
N ILE A 39 13.37 -35.36 23.65
CA ILE A 39 12.53 -34.73 22.62
C ILE A 39 12.80 -33.22 22.57
N GLN A 40 12.92 -32.57 23.73
CA GLN A 40 13.27 -31.16 23.82
C GLN A 40 14.68 -30.89 23.29
N LEU A 41 15.65 -31.75 23.59
CA LEU A 41 17.01 -31.66 23.05
C LEU A 41 17.03 -31.91 21.53
N LYS A 42 16.23 -32.86 21.02
CA LYS A 42 16.10 -33.11 19.58
C LYS A 42 15.42 -31.95 18.86
N HIS A 43 14.44 -31.30 19.48
CA HIS A 43 13.84 -30.05 18.99
C HIS A 43 14.83 -28.88 19.03
N ALA A 44 15.66 -28.77 20.07
CA ALA A 44 16.69 -27.73 20.19
C ALA A 44 17.82 -27.92 19.15
N ILE A 45 18.24 -29.16 18.91
CA ILE A 45 19.22 -29.52 17.87
C ILE A 45 18.63 -29.31 16.47
N GLY A 46 17.37 -29.67 16.25
CA GLY A 46 16.65 -29.37 15.00
C GLY A 46 16.54 -27.86 14.74
N LYS A 47 16.21 -27.07 15.77
CA LYS A 47 16.24 -25.59 15.70
C LYS A 47 17.63 -25.04 15.35
N PHE A 48 18.71 -25.66 15.85
CA PHE A 48 20.10 -25.30 15.49
C PHE A 48 20.50 -25.73 14.06
N GLY A 49 19.94 -26.83 13.54
CA GLY A 49 20.12 -27.25 12.14
C GLY A 49 19.43 -26.32 11.14
N ASN A 50 18.24 -25.81 11.50
CA ASN A 50 17.49 -24.83 10.69
C ASN A 50 18.22 -23.49 10.54
N LEU A 51 19.10 -23.13 11.49
CA LEU A 51 19.97 -21.94 11.42
C LEU A 51 21.10 -22.07 10.38
N LEU A 52 21.44 -23.30 9.96
CA LEU A 52 22.54 -23.59 9.03
C LEU A 52 22.04 -23.98 7.62
N ASN A 53 20.76 -24.37 7.49
CA ASN A 53 20.10 -24.59 6.20
C ASN A 53 18.76 -23.82 6.15
N PRO A 54 18.70 -22.61 5.57
CA PRO A 54 17.45 -21.89 5.41
C PRO A 54 16.42 -22.67 4.58
N ASN A 55 16.88 -23.56 3.68
CA ASN A 55 16.03 -24.42 2.84
C ASN A 55 15.70 -25.77 3.49
N HIS A 56 15.69 -25.88 4.83
CA HIS A 56 15.36 -27.15 5.51
C HIS A 56 13.97 -27.73 5.17
N ARG A 57 13.08 -26.94 4.55
CA ARG A 57 11.75 -27.34 4.03
C ARG A 57 11.78 -27.96 2.63
N HIS A 58 12.97 -28.16 2.08
CA HIS A 58 13.24 -28.71 0.74
C HIS A 58 14.16 -29.94 0.82
N ASP A 59 14.26 -30.56 1.99
CA ASP A 59 15.23 -31.63 2.26
C ASP A 59 14.64 -33.04 2.15
N GLU A 60 13.34 -33.21 2.38
CA GLU A 60 12.68 -34.52 2.22
C GLU A 60 12.54 -34.87 0.72
N GLU A 61 12.61 -36.16 0.37
CA GLU A 61 12.64 -36.65 -1.03
C GLU A 61 11.45 -36.16 -1.86
N HIS A 62 10.24 -36.15 -1.28
CA HIS A 62 9.05 -35.65 -1.97
C HIS A 62 9.04 -34.13 -2.13
N GLU A 63 9.69 -33.37 -1.24
CA GLU A 63 9.81 -31.90 -1.37
C GLU A 63 10.71 -31.58 -2.57
N ARG A 64 11.83 -32.30 -2.68
CA ARG A 64 12.75 -32.18 -3.82
C ARG A 64 12.10 -32.57 -5.14
N GLU A 65 11.23 -33.58 -5.14
CA GLU A 65 10.47 -33.95 -6.35
C GLU A 65 9.51 -32.84 -6.77
N VAL A 66 8.79 -32.23 -5.82
CA VAL A 66 7.89 -31.10 -6.10
C VAL A 66 8.67 -29.88 -6.57
N ASP A 67 9.79 -29.55 -5.93
CA ASP A 67 10.65 -28.44 -6.34
C ASP A 67 11.21 -28.66 -7.74
N HIS A 68 11.63 -29.89 -8.08
CA HIS A 68 12.08 -30.23 -9.42
C HIS A 68 10.98 -30.00 -10.45
N LYS A 69 9.74 -30.43 -10.19
CA LYS A 69 8.59 -30.18 -11.08
C LYS A 69 8.34 -28.69 -11.28
N ARG A 70 8.38 -27.89 -10.20
CA ARG A 70 8.19 -26.44 -10.27
C ARG A 70 9.31 -25.75 -11.04
N SER A 71 10.57 -26.12 -10.78
CA SER A 71 11.74 -25.60 -11.49
C SER A 71 11.69 -25.95 -12.98
N GLU A 72 11.38 -27.19 -13.36
CA GLU A 72 11.23 -27.57 -14.77
C GLU A 72 10.14 -26.76 -15.49
N ILE A 73 9.02 -26.46 -14.81
CA ILE A 73 7.97 -25.58 -15.35
C ILE A 73 8.50 -24.16 -15.53
N ALA A 74 9.11 -23.59 -14.48
CA ALA A 74 9.65 -22.23 -14.52
C ALA A 74 10.72 -22.06 -15.61
N ASP A 75 11.69 -22.99 -15.68
CA ASP A 75 12.77 -23.02 -16.67
C ASP A 75 12.23 -23.13 -18.11
N SER A 76 11.04 -23.71 -18.30
CA SER A 76 10.40 -23.82 -19.62
C SER A 76 9.71 -22.52 -20.07
N HIS A 77 9.53 -21.56 -19.17
CA HIS A 77 8.86 -20.30 -19.42
C HIS A 77 9.85 -19.14 -19.56
N ARG A 78 9.44 -18.11 -20.32
CA ARG A 78 10.18 -16.84 -20.39
C ARG A 78 10.33 -16.24 -18.98
N PHE A 79 11.48 -15.62 -18.72
CA PHE A 79 11.87 -15.01 -17.44
C PHE A 79 12.02 -15.98 -16.26
N GLU A 80 11.97 -17.29 -16.49
CA GLU A 80 11.94 -18.29 -15.43
C GLU A 80 10.70 -18.12 -14.52
N SER A 81 9.57 -17.72 -15.11
CA SER A 81 8.33 -17.49 -14.36
C SER A 81 7.56 -18.79 -14.11
N PHE A 82 6.93 -18.91 -12.94
CA PHE A 82 5.95 -19.97 -12.68
C PHE A 82 4.81 -20.00 -13.70
N ALA A 83 4.47 -18.86 -14.30
CA ALA A 83 3.36 -18.71 -15.23
C ALA A 83 3.85 -18.60 -16.69
N PRO A 84 3.20 -19.32 -17.63
CA PRO A 84 3.47 -19.16 -19.05
C PRO A 84 2.90 -17.84 -19.56
N ARG A 85 3.32 -17.44 -20.77
CA ARG A 85 2.64 -16.38 -21.53
C ARG A 85 1.25 -16.87 -21.95
N ARG A 86 0.20 -16.18 -21.50
CA ARG A 86 -1.20 -16.42 -21.86
C ARG A 86 -1.63 -15.47 -22.97
N SER A 87 -2.13 -15.99 -24.08
CA SER A 87 -2.77 -15.18 -25.13
C SER A 87 -4.29 -15.10 -24.93
N GLY A 88 -4.94 -14.15 -25.57
CA GLY A 88 -6.40 -14.13 -25.62
C GLY A 88 -7.07 -13.38 -24.47
N ASN A 89 -6.31 -12.59 -23.71
CA ASN A 89 -6.82 -11.85 -22.56
C ASN A 89 -7.31 -10.45 -22.97
N VAL A 90 -8.04 -9.82 -22.07
CA VAL A 90 -8.35 -8.39 -22.10
C VAL A 90 -7.92 -7.77 -20.78
N ALA A 91 -7.35 -6.57 -20.85
CA ALA A 91 -6.91 -5.79 -19.72
C ALA A 91 -7.36 -4.34 -19.90
N LYS A 92 -7.58 -3.67 -18.77
CA LYS A 92 -7.90 -2.25 -18.68
C LYS A 92 -6.97 -1.64 -17.64
N PHE A 93 -6.26 -0.56 -17.97
CA PHE A 93 -5.49 0.18 -16.98
C PHE A 93 -6.36 1.21 -16.25
N TYR A 94 -6.01 1.48 -15.01
CA TYR A 94 -6.61 2.53 -14.19
C TYR A 94 -5.47 3.39 -13.65
N VAL A 95 -5.50 4.68 -13.97
CA VAL A 95 -4.59 5.68 -13.39
C VAL A 95 -5.34 6.32 -12.23
N ASP A 96 -4.68 6.36 -11.08
CA ASP A 96 -5.19 6.79 -9.78
C ASP A 96 -6.34 5.97 -9.18
N GLY A 97 -6.63 6.29 -7.92
CA GLY A 97 -7.57 5.54 -7.09
C GLY A 97 -9.03 5.66 -7.53
N ARG A 98 -9.48 6.82 -8.06
CA ARG A 98 -10.90 7.02 -8.39
C ARG A 98 -11.40 5.99 -9.40
N ASP A 99 -10.66 5.78 -10.50
CA ASP A 99 -11.10 4.86 -11.55
C ASP A 99 -10.97 3.40 -11.12
N TYR A 100 -9.85 3.06 -10.47
CA TYR A 100 -9.58 1.73 -9.95
C TYR A 100 -10.62 1.29 -8.91
N PHE A 101 -10.87 2.10 -7.88
CA PHE A 101 -11.76 1.73 -6.79
C PHE A 101 -13.23 1.67 -7.24
N TRP A 102 -13.61 2.49 -8.22
CA TRP A 102 -14.94 2.38 -8.83
C TRP A 102 -15.14 1.05 -9.56
N ALA A 103 -14.16 0.65 -10.37
CA ALA A 103 -14.18 -0.63 -11.07
C ALA A 103 -14.14 -1.80 -10.08
N LEU A 104 -13.31 -1.72 -9.04
CA LEU A 104 -13.22 -2.72 -7.98
C LEU A 104 -14.55 -2.87 -7.21
N ALA A 105 -15.21 -1.76 -6.85
CA ALA A 105 -16.53 -1.81 -6.21
C ALA A 105 -17.55 -2.56 -7.08
N THR A 106 -17.56 -2.27 -8.38
CA THR A 106 -18.43 -2.91 -9.36
C THR A 106 -18.14 -4.42 -9.46
N ALA A 107 -16.86 -4.80 -9.48
CA ALA A 107 -16.43 -6.18 -9.52
C ALA A 107 -16.81 -6.97 -8.26
N LEU A 108 -16.52 -6.42 -7.09
CA LEU A 108 -16.85 -7.03 -5.80
C LEU A 108 -18.37 -7.23 -5.66
N GLU A 109 -19.18 -6.24 -6.04
CA GLU A 109 -20.65 -6.34 -5.99
C GLU A 109 -21.19 -7.44 -6.93
N SER A 110 -20.51 -7.69 -8.06
CA SER A 110 -20.90 -8.69 -9.05
C SER A 110 -20.58 -10.15 -8.67
N ALA A 111 -19.76 -10.36 -7.64
CA ALA A 111 -19.25 -11.69 -7.26
C ALA A 111 -20.36 -12.69 -6.89
N LYS A 112 -20.25 -13.92 -7.39
CA LYS A 112 -21.27 -14.97 -7.24
C LYS A 112 -20.80 -16.15 -6.39
N GLU A 113 -19.51 -16.47 -6.39
CA GLU A 113 -19.00 -17.67 -5.74
C GLU A 113 -17.84 -17.40 -4.79
N VAL A 114 -16.78 -16.72 -5.24
CA VAL A 114 -15.50 -16.65 -4.54
C VAL A 114 -14.85 -15.31 -4.78
N ILE A 115 -14.37 -14.69 -3.70
CA ILE A 115 -13.47 -13.54 -3.76
C ILE A 115 -12.17 -13.91 -3.05
N TYR A 116 -11.03 -13.69 -3.72
CA TYR A 116 -9.71 -13.71 -3.12
C TYR A 116 -9.15 -12.30 -3.05
N ILE A 117 -8.59 -11.92 -1.91
CA ILE A 117 -7.91 -10.63 -1.72
C ILE A 117 -6.57 -10.88 -1.05
N ALA A 118 -5.49 -10.39 -1.65
CA ALA A 118 -4.18 -10.28 -1.04
C ALA A 118 -3.75 -8.82 -1.07
N ASP A 119 -3.41 -8.25 0.09
CA ASP A 119 -3.02 -6.85 0.23
C ASP A 119 -1.96 -6.69 1.33
N TRP A 120 -1.13 -5.65 1.18
CA TRP A 120 -0.21 -5.24 2.23
C TRP A 120 -0.99 -4.56 3.37
N TRP A 121 -1.97 -3.73 3.04
CA TRP A 121 -2.85 -3.11 4.01
C TRP A 121 -4.29 -3.02 3.50
N ILE A 122 -5.26 -3.39 4.35
CA ILE A 122 -6.70 -3.19 4.07
C ILE A 122 -7.31 -2.35 5.19
N SER A 123 -7.99 -1.27 4.81
CA SER A 123 -8.90 -0.51 5.67
C SER A 123 -10.34 -0.94 5.38
N PRO A 124 -10.99 -1.76 6.25
CA PRO A 124 -12.36 -2.23 6.01
C PRO A 124 -13.36 -1.10 5.78
N GLU A 125 -13.12 0.06 6.39
CA GLU A 125 -14.00 1.23 6.33
C GLU A 125 -13.67 2.18 5.16
N LEU A 126 -12.81 1.78 4.21
CA LEU A 126 -12.53 2.56 3.01
C LEU A 126 -13.78 2.67 2.13
N PHE A 127 -14.07 3.89 1.68
CA PHE A 127 -15.08 4.17 0.66
C PHE A 127 -14.48 4.05 -0.73
N LEU A 128 -15.02 3.13 -1.54
CA LEU A 128 -14.56 2.93 -2.92
C LEU A 128 -15.12 3.97 -3.89
N ARG A 129 -16.25 4.60 -3.54
CA ARG A 129 -16.85 5.74 -4.25
C ARG A 129 -17.04 6.93 -3.31
N ARG A 130 -17.02 8.14 -3.86
CA ARG A 130 -17.01 9.41 -3.12
C ARG A 130 -18.05 10.38 -3.66
N PRO A 131 -18.56 11.32 -2.83
CA PRO A 131 -18.21 11.51 -1.41
C PRO A 131 -18.90 10.47 -0.50
N PRO A 132 -18.34 10.19 0.70
CA PRO A 132 -18.83 9.15 1.62
C PRO A 132 -20.29 9.33 2.05
N ALA A 133 -20.76 10.56 2.25
CA ALA A 133 -22.12 10.85 2.71
C ALA A 133 -23.22 10.36 1.75
N TYR A 134 -22.88 10.12 0.48
CA TYR A 134 -23.80 9.62 -0.55
C TYR A 134 -23.40 8.23 -1.07
N SER A 135 -22.35 7.61 -0.50
CA SER A 135 -21.72 6.38 -1.00
C SER A 135 -21.54 5.30 0.08
N GLU A 136 -22.36 5.30 1.14
CA GLU A 136 -22.30 4.32 2.24
C GLU A 136 -22.36 2.86 1.77
N GLU A 137 -23.11 2.60 0.69
CA GLU A 137 -23.23 1.27 0.11
C GLU A 137 -21.94 0.79 -0.57
N ASP A 138 -21.04 1.69 -0.94
CA ASP A 138 -19.79 1.42 -1.64
C ASP A 138 -18.57 1.32 -0.70
N ARG A 139 -18.80 1.24 0.62
CA ARG A 139 -17.76 0.92 1.60
C ARG A 139 -17.35 -0.55 1.50
N VAL A 140 -16.06 -0.83 1.63
CA VAL A 140 -15.48 -2.18 1.40
C VAL A 140 -16.16 -3.23 2.29
N ASP A 141 -16.24 -2.99 3.60
CA ASP A 141 -16.89 -3.91 4.54
C ASP A 141 -18.38 -4.11 4.23
N THR A 142 -19.11 -3.07 3.80
CA THR A 142 -20.51 -3.15 3.41
C THR A 142 -20.69 -4.06 2.19
N ILE A 143 -19.89 -3.88 1.13
CA ILE A 143 -19.93 -4.74 -0.06
C ILE A 143 -19.61 -6.19 0.31
N LEU A 144 -18.50 -6.42 1.03
CA LEU A 144 -18.07 -7.78 1.42
C LEU A 144 -19.11 -8.47 2.31
N LYS A 145 -19.77 -7.74 3.22
CA LYS A 145 -20.87 -8.26 4.03
C LYS A 145 -22.05 -8.70 3.15
N ARG A 146 -22.53 -7.84 2.24
CA ARG A 146 -23.63 -8.19 1.33
C ARG A 146 -23.30 -9.44 0.50
N ARG A 147 -22.07 -9.53 -0.02
CA ARG A 147 -21.62 -10.70 -0.78
C ARG A 147 -21.52 -11.95 0.07
N ALA A 148 -20.98 -11.86 1.28
CA ALA A 148 -20.94 -12.98 2.22
C ALA A 148 -22.35 -13.47 2.55
N GLU A 149 -23.30 -12.56 2.84
CA GLU A 149 -24.70 -12.88 3.12
C GLU A 149 -25.41 -13.54 1.92
N ALA A 150 -25.02 -13.17 0.70
CA ALA A 150 -25.47 -13.80 -0.54
C ALA A 150 -24.83 -15.19 -0.82
N GLY A 151 -23.86 -15.62 -0.02
CA GLY A 151 -23.26 -16.96 -0.08
C GLY A 151 -21.84 -17.02 -0.67
N VAL A 152 -21.30 -15.88 -1.13
CA VAL A 152 -19.94 -15.78 -1.69
C VAL A 152 -18.90 -16.13 -0.62
N LYS A 153 -17.90 -16.95 -0.96
CA LYS A 153 -16.77 -17.30 -0.09
C LYS A 153 -15.63 -16.30 -0.28
N ILE A 154 -15.27 -15.60 0.78
CA ILE A 154 -14.30 -14.49 0.74
C ILE A 154 -13.07 -14.92 1.55
N TYR A 155 -11.93 -15.03 0.87
CA TYR A 155 -10.65 -15.40 1.45
C TYR A 155 -9.68 -14.22 1.34
N ILE A 156 -9.14 -13.79 2.47
CA ILE A 156 -8.28 -12.62 2.55
C ILE A 156 -6.96 -13.00 3.20
N ILE A 157 -5.85 -12.63 2.57
CA ILE A 157 -4.52 -12.64 3.18
C ILE A 157 -4.09 -11.18 3.31
N VAL A 158 -3.74 -10.77 4.52
CA VAL A 158 -3.18 -9.44 4.78
C VAL A 158 -1.83 -9.59 5.46
N TYR A 159 -0.88 -8.70 5.13
CA TYR A 159 0.40 -8.68 5.82
C TYR A 159 0.19 -8.51 7.33
N LYS A 160 0.88 -9.35 8.12
CA LYS A 160 0.98 -9.16 9.56
C LYS A 160 2.18 -8.29 9.84
N GLU A 161 1.93 -7.05 10.22
CA GLU A 161 2.95 -6.06 10.51
C GLU A 161 3.72 -6.33 11.81
N VAL A 162 4.91 -5.74 11.90
CA VAL A 162 5.60 -5.54 13.17
C VAL A 162 4.97 -4.30 13.85
N GLU A 163 4.08 -4.52 14.81
CA GLU A 163 3.27 -3.47 15.48
C GLU A 163 4.09 -2.27 16.01
N ALA A 164 5.37 -2.45 16.31
CA ALA A 164 6.25 -1.39 16.79
C ALA A 164 6.77 -0.46 15.67
N ALA A 165 6.67 -0.87 14.40
CA ALA A 165 7.24 -0.17 13.25
C ALA A 165 6.17 0.37 12.28
N LEU A 166 4.96 -0.19 12.27
CA LEU A 166 3.92 0.13 11.29
C LEU A 166 2.55 0.31 11.95
N THR A 167 1.72 1.18 11.36
CA THR A 167 0.39 1.56 11.86
C THR A 167 -0.78 0.86 11.18
N CYS A 168 -0.52 -0.07 10.25
CA CYS A 168 -1.53 -0.75 9.42
C CYS A 168 -2.63 -1.45 10.24
N ASN A 169 -2.27 -1.97 11.42
CA ASN A 169 -3.19 -2.62 12.36
C ASN A 169 -4.00 -3.77 11.72
N SER A 170 -3.30 -4.73 11.10
CA SER A 170 -3.95 -5.88 10.43
C SER A 170 -4.83 -6.71 11.36
N GLU A 171 -4.60 -6.63 12.68
CA GLU A 171 -5.47 -7.24 13.69
C GLU A 171 -6.88 -6.68 13.66
N HIS A 172 -7.02 -5.35 13.54
CA HIS A 172 -8.30 -4.69 13.34
C HIS A 172 -8.96 -5.18 12.07
N THR A 173 -8.27 -5.15 10.93
CA THR A 173 -8.77 -5.64 9.64
C THR A 173 -9.36 -7.04 9.77
N LYS A 174 -8.63 -7.97 10.39
CA LYS A 174 -9.11 -9.34 10.62
C LYS A 174 -10.39 -9.37 11.45
N HIS A 175 -10.42 -8.68 12.58
CA HIS A 175 -11.56 -8.72 13.48
C HIS A 175 -12.80 -8.01 12.93
N ALA A 176 -12.62 -6.86 12.27
CA ALA A 176 -13.70 -6.12 11.62
C ALA A 176 -14.35 -6.98 10.53
N LEU A 177 -13.55 -7.53 9.60
CA LEU A 177 -14.07 -8.32 8.48
C LEU A 177 -14.65 -9.68 8.90
N GLU A 178 -13.99 -10.44 9.78
CA GLU A 178 -14.58 -11.70 10.30
C GLU A 178 -15.81 -11.44 11.18
N GLY A 179 -15.95 -10.22 11.73
CA GLY A 179 -17.06 -9.80 12.59
C GLY A 179 -18.33 -9.39 11.84
N LEU A 180 -18.27 -9.13 10.53
CA LEU A 180 -19.40 -8.63 9.73
C LEU A 180 -20.62 -9.56 9.73
N CYS A 181 -20.37 -10.88 9.76
CA CYS A 181 -21.40 -11.91 9.77
C CYS A 181 -21.34 -12.73 11.07
N PRO A 182 -21.97 -12.27 12.16
CA PRO A 182 -21.94 -12.94 13.45
C PRO A 182 -22.60 -14.33 13.40
N LYS A 183 -22.29 -15.18 14.38
CA LYS A 183 -22.81 -16.55 14.42
C LYS A 183 -24.34 -16.57 14.40
N GLY A 184 -24.91 -17.20 13.36
CA GLY A 184 -26.35 -17.32 13.14
C GLY A 184 -26.92 -16.31 12.14
N SER A 185 -26.15 -15.33 11.67
CA SER A 185 -26.54 -14.50 10.52
C SER A 185 -26.27 -15.24 9.20
N PRO A 186 -26.95 -14.86 8.11
CA PRO A 186 -26.48 -15.16 6.76
C PRO A 186 -25.01 -14.77 6.60
N GLY A 187 -24.26 -15.53 5.80
CA GLY A 187 -22.84 -15.28 5.56
C GLY A 187 -21.87 -15.69 6.68
N HIS A 188 -22.34 -16.16 7.84
CA HIS A 188 -21.43 -16.56 8.92
C HIS A 188 -20.42 -17.63 8.46
N GLY A 189 -19.13 -17.34 8.62
CA GLY A 189 -18.01 -18.21 8.21
C GLY A 189 -17.65 -18.14 6.71
N ASN A 190 -18.30 -17.25 5.95
CA ASN A 190 -17.97 -17.00 4.54
C ASN A 190 -16.79 -16.05 4.36
N ILE A 191 -16.51 -15.15 5.32
CA ILE A 191 -15.33 -14.28 5.31
C ILE A 191 -14.26 -14.88 6.20
N ARG A 192 -13.05 -15.09 5.65
CA ARG A 192 -11.92 -15.68 6.36
C ARG A 192 -10.66 -14.87 6.11
N VAL A 193 -10.03 -14.41 7.18
CA VAL A 193 -8.85 -13.52 7.10
C VAL A 193 -7.64 -14.17 7.76
N MET A 194 -6.60 -14.41 6.97
CA MET A 194 -5.28 -14.81 7.45
C MET A 194 -4.35 -13.60 7.50
N ARG A 195 -3.57 -13.53 8.60
CA ARG A 195 -2.43 -12.60 8.74
C ARG A 195 -1.13 -13.38 8.73
N HIS A 196 -0.17 -13.02 7.89
CA HIS A 196 1.13 -13.70 7.73
C HIS A 196 2.22 -12.68 7.35
N PRO A 197 3.49 -12.84 7.78
CA PRO A 197 4.08 -13.93 8.59
C PRO A 197 3.98 -13.73 10.11
N ASP A 198 4.36 -14.74 10.91
CA ASP A 198 4.54 -14.58 12.37
C ASP A 198 5.99 -14.23 12.72
N HIS A 199 6.19 -13.03 13.27
CA HIS A 199 7.50 -12.43 13.60
C HIS A 199 8.15 -12.90 14.93
N ASN A 200 7.79 -14.09 15.44
CA ASN A 200 8.29 -14.55 16.75
C ASN A 200 9.77 -14.98 16.70
N VAL A 201 10.66 -14.05 17.10
CA VAL A 201 12.12 -14.23 17.22
C VAL A 201 12.58 -15.44 18.06
N PHE A 202 11.79 -15.87 19.04
CA PHE A 202 12.14 -17.02 19.90
C PHE A 202 11.79 -18.39 19.29
N ASP A 203 10.89 -18.43 18.30
CA ASP A 203 10.50 -19.69 17.65
C ASP A 203 11.31 -20.00 16.39
N ARG A 204 11.85 -18.96 15.72
CA ARG A 204 12.69 -19.05 14.52
C ARG A 204 14.05 -18.42 14.77
N GLY A 205 14.85 -19.04 15.65
CA GLY A 205 16.09 -18.45 16.17
C GLY A 205 17.01 -17.88 15.09
N GLY A 206 17.03 -16.55 14.92
CA GLY A 206 17.87 -15.84 13.94
C GLY A 206 17.34 -15.77 12.51
N ASP A 207 16.09 -16.14 12.25
CA ASP A 207 15.49 -16.12 10.91
C ASP A 207 15.15 -14.68 10.47
N MET A 208 15.68 -14.27 9.30
CA MET A 208 15.57 -12.91 8.75
C MET A 208 14.16 -12.53 8.28
N THR A 209 13.19 -13.46 8.34
CA THR A 209 11.76 -13.23 8.00
C THR A 209 11.11 -12.09 8.80
N PHE A 210 11.73 -11.66 9.90
CA PHE A 210 11.28 -10.51 10.71
C PHE A 210 11.10 -9.21 9.89
N TYR A 211 11.78 -9.07 8.75
CA TYR A 211 11.87 -7.81 8.01
C TYR A 211 11.07 -7.77 6.70
N TRP A 212 10.51 -8.88 6.23
CA TRP A 212 9.86 -8.96 4.91
C TRP A 212 8.34 -8.93 5.01
N ALA A 213 7.68 -8.51 3.93
CA ALA A 213 6.24 -8.39 3.84
C ALA A 213 5.65 -9.12 2.63
N HIS A 214 4.36 -9.43 2.75
CA HIS A 214 3.52 -9.67 1.58
C HIS A 214 3.15 -8.30 1.02
N HIS A 215 3.69 -7.95 -0.14
CA HIS A 215 3.55 -6.62 -0.73
C HIS A 215 2.76 -6.62 -2.04
N GLU A 216 2.38 -7.81 -2.52
CA GLU A 216 1.41 -8.01 -3.58
C GLU A 216 0.02 -7.45 -3.22
N LYS A 217 -0.65 -6.84 -4.22
CA LYS A 217 -1.97 -6.21 -4.09
C LYS A 217 -2.83 -6.68 -5.25
N TYR A 218 -3.76 -7.60 -4.98
CA TYR A 218 -4.67 -8.09 -6.00
C TYR A 218 -5.97 -8.62 -5.42
N CYS A 219 -7.00 -8.59 -6.25
CA CYS A 219 -8.30 -9.19 -5.99
C CYS A 219 -8.69 -10.11 -7.14
N VAL A 220 -9.18 -11.32 -6.87
CA VAL A 220 -9.74 -12.24 -7.87
C VAL A 220 -11.21 -12.48 -7.54
N VAL A 221 -12.08 -12.24 -8.52
CA VAL A 221 -13.53 -12.46 -8.42
C VAL A 221 -13.91 -13.62 -9.34
N ASP A 222 -14.46 -14.66 -8.73
CA ASP A 222 -15.03 -15.86 -9.37
C ASP A 222 -14.08 -16.55 -10.37
N HIS A 223 -12.76 -16.38 -10.22
CA HIS A 223 -11.73 -16.87 -11.17
C HIS A 223 -11.91 -16.37 -12.62
N GLU A 224 -12.74 -15.35 -12.85
CA GLU A 224 -13.06 -14.79 -14.16
C GLU A 224 -12.48 -13.39 -14.37
N LEU A 225 -12.39 -12.62 -13.28
CA LEU A 225 -11.96 -11.23 -13.26
C LEU A 225 -10.92 -11.04 -12.17
N ALA A 226 -9.84 -10.31 -12.45
CA ALA A 226 -8.86 -9.94 -11.44
C ALA A 226 -8.47 -8.46 -11.52
N PHE A 227 -8.02 -7.93 -10.39
CA PHE A 227 -7.41 -6.61 -10.24
C PHE A 227 -6.03 -6.78 -9.65
N ILE A 228 -5.05 -6.00 -10.12
CA ILE A 228 -3.65 -6.07 -9.65
C ILE A 228 -2.94 -4.73 -9.92
N GLY A 229 -2.05 -4.30 -9.02
CA GLY A 229 -1.24 -3.10 -9.24
C GLY A 229 -0.55 -2.59 -7.98
N GLY A 230 -0.36 -1.27 -7.92
CA GLY A 230 0.21 -0.59 -6.74
C GLY A 230 -0.82 -0.21 -5.67
N LEU A 231 -2.12 -0.22 -5.97
CA LEU A 231 -3.17 0.28 -5.07
C LEU A 231 -3.66 -0.77 -4.08
N ASP A 232 -3.34 -0.55 -2.79
CA ASP A 232 -3.94 -1.25 -1.66
C ASP A 232 -5.40 -0.83 -1.46
N ILE A 233 -6.25 -1.71 -0.92
CA ILE A 233 -7.60 -1.35 -0.44
C ILE A 233 -7.52 -0.67 0.94
N CYS A 234 -6.81 0.45 1.04
CA CYS A 234 -6.65 1.19 2.31
C CYS A 234 -6.64 2.72 2.16
N PHE A 235 -6.58 3.39 3.31
CA PHE A 235 -6.62 4.85 3.38
C PHE A 235 -5.44 5.51 2.65
N GLY A 236 -5.73 6.67 2.06
CA GLY A 236 -4.79 7.53 1.36
C GLY A 236 -4.55 7.21 -0.11
N ARG A 237 -5.02 6.05 -0.58
CA ARG A 237 -4.83 5.59 -1.97
C ARG A 237 -5.87 6.17 -2.93
N TRP A 238 -7.03 6.59 -2.42
CA TRP A 238 -8.09 7.16 -3.25
C TRP A 238 -7.67 8.58 -3.67
N ASP A 239 -7.58 8.84 -4.98
CA ASP A 239 -7.23 10.14 -5.52
C ASP A 239 -7.82 10.37 -6.92
N LEU A 240 -7.75 11.62 -7.37
CA LEU A 240 -8.14 12.11 -8.68
C LEU A 240 -6.90 12.62 -9.40
N ARG A 241 -6.93 12.70 -10.74
CA ARG A 241 -5.80 13.22 -11.53
C ARG A 241 -5.44 14.68 -11.29
N GLN A 242 -6.38 15.49 -10.78
CA GLN A 242 -6.06 16.86 -10.36
C GLN A 242 -5.28 16.90 -9.05
N HIS A 243 -5.20 15.78 -8.32
CA HIS A 243 -4.46 15.62 -7.08
C HIS A 243 -4.76 16.72 -6.04
N PRO A 244 -6.01 16.85 -5.55
CA PRO A 244 -6.37 17.90 -4.60
C PRO A 244 -5.65 17.70 -3.26
N LEU A 245 -5.23 18.82 -2.67
CA LEU A 245 -4.62 18.88 -1.34
C LEU A 245 -5.67 19.30 -0.31
N ALA A 246 -6.58 20.20 -0.69
CA ALA A 246 -7.63 20.73 0.17
C ALA A 246 -8.86 19.82 0.23
N ASP A 247 -9.48 19.74 1.41
CA ASP A 247 -10.77 19.05 1.63
C ASP A 247 -11.53 19.75 2.78
N VAL A 248 -11.53 21.08 2.73
CA VAL A 248 -12.22 21.94 3.70
C VAL A 248 -13.50 22.41 3.05
N HIS A 249 -14.64 22.19 3.72
CA HIS A 249 -15.97 22.50 3.22
C HIS A 249 -16.70 23.42 4.21
N PRO A 250 -16.64 24.76 4.04
CA PRO A 250 -17.27 25.74 4.95
C PRO A 250 -18.79 25.64 5.03
N ALA A 251 -19.43 25.21 3.94
CA ALA A 251 -20.88 25.10 3.85
C ALA A 251 -21.41 23.87 4.60
N THR A 252 -20.79 22.70 4.38
CA THR A 252 -21.20 21.44 5.02
C THR A 252 -20.08 20.40 4.96
N VAL A 253 -19.84 19.68 6.07
CA VAL A 253 -18.87 18.58 6.16
C VAL A 253 -19.33 17.31 5.43
N LYS A 254 -20.55 17.29 4.89
CA LYS A 254 -21.08 16.14 4.11
C LYS A 254 -20.42 16.00 2.75
N GLU A 255 -19.88 17.08 2.19
CA GLU A 255 -19.17 17.07 0.91
C GLU A 255 -17.69 16.64 1.04
N GLU A 256 -17.22 16.32 2.27
CA GLU A 256 -15.88 15.80 2.49
C GLU A 256 -15.56 14.61 1.59
N ILE A 257 -14.42 14.66 0.92
CA ILE A 257 -13.98 13.59 0.02
C ILE A 257 -13.16 12.56 0.81
N TRP A 258 -12.29 12.99 1.73
CA TRP A 258 -11.41 12.11 2.51
C TRP A 258 -11.72 12.18 4.01
N PRO A 259 -12.59 11.31 4.55
CA PRO A 259 -12.98 11.37 5.96
C PRO A 259 -11.88 10.83 6.88
N GLY A 260 -11.66 11.49 8.01
CA GLY A 260 -10.78 11.01 9.08
C GLY A 260 -9.36 10.67 8.62
N GLN A 261 -8.92 9.43 8.87
CA GLN A 261 -7.54 8.96 8.54
C GLN A 261 -7.25 8.88 7.04
N ASP A 262 -8.28 8.96 6.20
CA ASP A 262 -8.10 8.97 4.75
C ASP A 262 -7.48 10.28 4.27
N TYR A 263 -7.71 11.38 4.99
CA TYR A 263 -6.98 12.63 4.83
C TYR A 263 -5.65 12.54 5.55
N ASN A 264 -4.58 12.25 4.81
CA ASN A 264 -3.27 11.98 5.37
C ASN A 264 -2.16 12.67 4.60
N ASN A 265 -1.08 12.96 5.31
CA ASN A 265 0.18 13.40 4.74
C ASN A 265 1.32 12.72 5.50
N SER A 266 2.01 11.80 4.84
CA SER A 266 3.04 10.98 5.49
C SER A 266 4.29 11.77 5.85
N LEU A 267 4.56 12.92 5.21
CA LEU A 267 5.68 13.79 5.59
C LEU A 267 5.38 14.61 6.85
N ARG A 268 4.09 14.85 7.13
CA ARG A 268 3.61 15.70 8.24
C ARG A 268 3.13 14.90 9.46
N SER A 269 2.94 13.59 9.33
CA SER A 269 2.47 12.69 10.38
C SER A 269 3.53 12.45 11.47
N GLY A 270 3.90 13.50 12.21
CA GLY A 270 4.94 13.44 13.25
C GLY A 270 5.45 14.79 13.75
N SER A 271 4.91 15.92 13.29
CA SER A 271 5.28 17.25 13.83
C SER A 271 4.99 17.34 15.33
N GLU A 272 5.85 18.07 16.04
CA GLU A 272 6.15 18.15 17.50
C GLU A 272 5.06 17.81 18.55
N ASP A 273 3.77 17.86 18.25
CA ASP A 273 2.69 17.59 19.20
C ASP A 273 2.46 16.09 19.50
N ASN A 274 3.07 15.18 18.73
CA ASN A 274 2.82 13.72 18.85
C ASN A 274 3.99 12.87 19.39
N LEU A 275 5.13 13.48 19.75
CA LEU A 275 6.37 12.75 20.06
C LEU A 275 6.57 12.35 21.54
N TYR A 276 5.69 12.76 22.46
CA TYR A 276 5.91 12.55 23.89
C TYR A 276 5.98 11.08 24.38
N PRO A 277 5.40 10.05 23.73
CA PRO A 277 5.56 8.67 24.21
C PRO A 277 6.83 7.96 23.74
N LEU A 278 7.37 8.28 22.55
CA LEU A 278 8.51 7.56 21.96
C LEU A 278 9.84 7.96 22.63
N MET A 279 9.99 9.22 23.07
CA MET A 279 11.21 9.69 23.71
C MET A 279 11.49 9.04 25.09
N MET A 280 10.46 8.53 25.78
CA MET A 280 10.65 7.88 27.09
C MET A 280 11.18 6.44 26.97
N ALA A 281 11.07 5.78 25.80
CA ALA A 281 11.53 4.41 25.61
C ALA A 281 13.05 4.31 25.31
N ASN A 282 13.65 5.37 24.76
CA ASN A 282 15.03 5.33 24.25
C ASN A 282 16.10 5.98 25.14
N GLN A 283 15.77 6.37 26.38
CA GLN A 283 16.74 7.03 27.29
C GLN A 283 17.03 6.30 28.61
N ILE A 284 16.59 5.05 28.78
CA ILE A 284 16.98 4.27 29.97
C ILE A 284 17.69 3.00 29.51
N SER A 285 18.96 2.87 29.87
CA SER A 285 19.67 1.60 29.67
C SER A 285 18.88 0.48 30.35
N THR A 286 18.74 -0.67 29.68
CA THR A 286 17.95 -1.82 30.18
C THR A 286 18.38 -2.23 31.60
N ALA A 287 19.62 -1.95 31.98
CA ALA A 287 20.18 -2.19 33.31
C ALA A 287 19.68 -1.23 34.40
N GLU A 288 19.48 0.06 34.11
CA GLU A 288 18.95 1.04 35.08
C GLU A 288 17.46 0.84 35.37
N TRP A 289 16.70 0.41 34.37
CA TRP A 289 15.27 0.11 34.52
C TRP A 289 15.03 -1.11 35.43
N ILE A 290 15.82 -2.18 35.25
CA ILE A 290 15.76 -3.39 36.08
C ILE A 290 16.12 -3.08 37.54
N SER A 291 17.12 -2.22 37.77
CA SER A 291 17.55 -1.77 39.11
C SER A 291 16.50 -0.91 39.83
N LYS A 292 15.74 -0.08 39.09
CA LYS A 292 14.61 0.69 39.65
C LYS A 292 13.40 -0.21 39.98
N MET A 293 13.09 -1.18 39.14
CA MET A 293 11.95 -2.09 39.35
C MET A 293 12.18 -3.06 40.51
N SER A 294 13.42 -3.50 40.77
CA SER A 294 13.71 -4.38 41.92
C SER A 294 13.55 -3.69 43.28
N LYS A 295 13.53 -2.36 43.33
CA LYS A 295 13.30 -1.58 44.56
C LYS A 295 11.82 -1.33 44.88
N ILE A 296 10.91 -1.54 43.92
CA ILE A 296 9.48 -1.19 44.06
C ILE A 296 8.60 -2.41 44.38
N GLY A 297 9.14 -3.64 44.34
CA GLY A 297 8.45 -4.81 44.89
C GLY A 297 7.13 -5.17 44.19
N ILE A 298 7.01 -4.90 42.89
CA ILE A 298 5.85 -5.31 42.08
C ILE A 298 6.25 -6.55 41.29
N TYR A 299 5.68 -7.70 41.65
CA TYR A 299 5.74 -8.91 40.84
C TYR A 299 4.90 -8.70 39.57
N ALA A 300 5.52 -8.99 38.43
CA ALA A 300 4.98 -8.86 37.09
C ALA A 300 3.64 -9.59 36.92
N LEU A 301 2.56 -8.83 36.78
CA LEU A 301 1.33 -9.26 36.12
C LEU A 301 0.86 -8.12 35.19
N ASN A 302 1.08 -8.34 33.89
CA ASN A 302 0.37 -7.72 32.77
C ASN A 302 0.53 -6.21 32.48
N THR A 303 1.73 -5.66 32.64
CA THR A 303 2.06 -4.27 32.22
C THR A 303 2.07 -4.08 30.69
N GLU A 304 2.32 -5.13 29.91
CA GLU A 304 2.39 -5.09 28.44
C GLU A 304 1.00 -4.84 27.79
N SER A 305 -0.06 -5.44 28.34
CA SER A 305 -1.44 -5.20 27.89
C SER A 305 -1.93 -3.79 28.19
N TYR A 306 -1.45 -3.18 29.27
CA TYR A 306 -1.86 -1.83 29.68
C TYR A 306 -1.15 -0.76 28.83
N MET A 307 0.15 -0.93 28.57
CA MET A 307 0.89 -0.09 27.62
C MET A 307 0.37 -0.24 26.19
N LYS A 308 0.04 -1.46 25.74
CA LYS A 308 -0.65 -1.69 24.46
C LYS A 308 -1.97 -0.95 24.38
N HIS A 309 -2.77 -0.95 25.45
CA HIS A 309 -4.07 -0.27 25.45
C HIS A 309 -3.95 1.25 25.42
N ILE A 310 -2.94 1.83 26.09
CA ILE A 310 -2.68 3.29 26.07
C ILE A 310 -2.08 3.71 24.71
N ALA A 311 -1.13 2.97 24.15
CA ALA A 311 -0.57 3.25 22.83
C ALA A 311 -1.64 3.17 21.72
N ASN A 312 -2.51 2.14 21.74
CA ASN A 312 -3.61 2.02 20.78
C ASN A 312 -4.69 3.09 20.97
N LYS A 313 -4.99 3.53 22.20
CA LYS A 313 -5.96 4.62 22.43
C LYS A 313 -5.41 5.99 22.03
N ASN A 314 -4.12 6.24 22.23
CA ASN A 314 -3.50 7.53 21.94
C ASN A 314 -3.17 7.67 20.44
N CYS A 315 -2.66 6.63 19.78
CA CYS A 315 -2.39 6.63 18.33
C CYS A 315 -3.67 6.88 17.48
N ARG A 316 -4.85 6.47 17.97
CA ARG A 316 -6.13 6.57 17.26
C ARG A 316 -6.81 7.94 17.34
N LYS A 317 -6.43 8.78 18.32
CA LYS A 317 -6.98 10.13 18.51
C LYS A 317 -6.01 11.25 18.11
N GLN A 318 -4.70 10.96 18.00
CA GLN A 318 -3.67 12.00 17.92
C GLN A 318 -2.97 12.12 16.56
N ASN A 319 -3.16 11.19 15.61
CA ASN A 319 -2.47 11.20 14.31
C ASN A 319 -3.26 11.82 13.13
N GLN A 320 -4.30 12.62 13.38
CA GLN A 320 -5.09 13.22 12.29
C GLN A 320 -4.52 14.58 11.90
N LEU A 321 -4.26 14.75 10.60
CA LEU A 321 -3.79 16.01 10.02
C LEU A 321 -4.93 17.02 10.02
N SER A 322 -4.67 18.25 10.49
CA SER A 322 -5.67 19.30 10.45
C SER A 322 -5.92 19.77 9.01
N LYS A 323 -7.15 19.55 8.52
CA LYS A 323 -7.59 19.95 7.17
C LYS A 323 -7.59 21.46 6.96
N THR A 324 -7.76 22.23 8.04
CA THR A 324 -7.76 23.71 7.99
C THR A 324 -6.36 24.31 8.03
N GLU A 325 -5.34 23.49 8.26
CA GLU A 325 -3.96 23.94 8.40
C GLU A 325 -3.00 23.35 7.37
N TYR A 326 -3.24 22.13 6.88
CA TYR A 326 -2.32 21.43 5.99
C TYR A 326 -3.08 20.70 4.90
N GLY A 327 -2.49 20.65 3.71
CA GLY A 327 -2.92 19.77 2.62
C GLY A 327 -2.60 18.31 2.88
N ARG A 328 -3.46 17.39 2.40
CA ARG A 328 -3.09 15.98 2.26
C ARG A 328 -1.96 15.82 1.25
N MET A 329 -1.25 14.69 1.32
CA MET A 329 -0.29 14.30 0.29
C MET A 329 -1.02 13.53 -0.81
N PRO A 330 -1.04 14.02 -2.06
CA PRO A 330 -1.62 13.28 -3.17
C PRO A 330 -0.94 11.95 -3.46
N TRP A 331 -1.67 11.04 -4.09
CA TRP A 331 -1.28 9.66 -4.35
C TRP A 331 -1.48 9.33 -5.82
N HIS A 332 -0.37 9.21 -6.56
CA HIS A 332 -0.35 8.82 -7.96
C HIS A 332 -0.01 7.34 -8.11
N ASP A 333 -0.85 6.56 -8.78
CA ASP A 333 -0.64 5.11 -8.93
C ASP A 333 -1.26 4.55 -10.22
N VAL A 334 -0.87 3.32 -10.58
CA VAL A 334 -1.40 2.61 -11.74
C VAL A 334 -1.72 1.17 -11.39
N SER A 335 -2.94 0.74 -11.76
CA SER A 335 -3.41 -0.63 -11.54
C SER A 335 -4.14 -1.16 -12.78
N LEU A 336 -4.47 -2.46 -12.76
CA LEU A 336 -5.09 -3.17 -13.86
C LEU A 336 -6.33 -3.92 -13.41
N GLY A 337 -7.33 -3.95 -14.28
CA GLY A 337 -8.37 -4.98 -14.30
C GLY A 337 -8.14 -5.90 -15.50
N LEU A 338 -8.32 -7.21 -15.34
CA LEU A 338 -8.11 -8.17 -16.42
C LEU A 338 -9.10 -9.35 -16.40
N ARG A 339 -9.40 -9.86 -17.59
CA ARG A 339 -10.13 -11.12 -17.83
C ARG A 339 -9.37 -11.99 -18.81
N GLY A 340 -9.54 -13.30 -18.66
CA GLY A 340 -8.93 -14.31 -19.50
C GLY A 340 -8.17 -15.33 -18.69
N GLU A 341 -7.46 -16.24 -19.37
CA GLU A 341 -6.80 -17.37 -18.72
C GLU A 341 -5.74 -16.95 -17.69
N CYS A 342 -5.13 -15.76 -17.84
CA CYS A 342 -4.16 -15.23 -16.87
C CYS A 342 -4.74 -14.99 -15.46
N VAL A 343 -6.06 -14.84 -15.30
CA VAL A 343 -6.71 -14.77 -13.98
C VAL A 343 -6.46 -16.04 -13.17
N LEU A 344 -6.35 -17.20 -13.84
CA LEU A 344 -6.09 -18.48 -13.20
C LEU A 344 -4.68 -18.57 -12.60
N ASP A 345 -3.71 -17.90 -13.22
CA ASP A 345 -2.33 -17.85 -12.72
C ASP A 345 -2.24 -16.98 -11.45
N ILE A 346 -3.04 -15.89 -11.35
CA ILE A 346 -3.19 -15.09 -10.12
C ILE A 346 -3.87 -15.90 -9.03
N ALA A 347 -4.92 -16.67 -9.38
CA ALA A 347 -5.59 -17.56 -8.42
C ALA A 347 -4.66 -18.67 -7.91
N GLN A 348 -3.79 -19.22 -8.77
CA GLN A 348 -2.73 -20.14 -8.37
C GLN A 348 -1.79 -19.50 -7.35
N HIS A 349 -1.29 -18.30 -7.64
CA HIS A 349 -0.42 -17.56 -6.73
C HIS A 349 -1.10 -17.37 -5.35
N PHE A 350 -2.38 -16.99 -5.32
CA PHE A 350 -3.15 -16.88 -4.07
C PHE A 350 -3.27 -18.20 -3.31
N VAL A 351 -3.62 -19.29 -3.99
CA VAL A 351 -3.81 -20.61 -3.36
C VAL A 351 -2.50 -21.14 -2.77
N GLU A 352 -1.37 -20.92 -3.45
CA GLU A 352 -0.03 -21.24 -2.93
C GLU A 352 0.23 -20.49 -1.62
N THR A 353 0.05 -19.16 -1.58
CA THR A 353 0.24 -18.34 -0.37
C THR A 353 -0.75 -18.72 0.73
N TRP A 354 -2.01 -18.96 0.41
CA TRP A 354 -3.05 -19.36 1.37
C TRP A 354 -2.72 -20.68 2.04
N ASN A 355 -2.41 -21.70 1.25
CA ASN A 355 -2.06 -23.02 1.77
C ASN A 355 -0.77 -22.95 2.58
N HIS A 356 0.21 -22.15 2.15
CA HIS A 356 1.45 -21.92 2.89
C HIS A 356 1.20 -21.28 4.25
N ALA A 357 0.50 -20.14 4.31
CA ALA A 357 0.13 -19.47 5.55
C ALA A 357 -0.69 -20.39 6.46
N LYS A 358 -1.58 -21.20 5.87
CA LYS A 358 -2.32 -22.22 6.60
C LYS A 358 -1.39 -23.27 7.22
N ARG A 359 -0.45 -23.83 6.46
CA ARG A 359 0.52 -24.82 6.96
C ARG A 359 1.39 -24.22 8.08
N ASP A 360 1.90 -23.03 7.83
CA ASP A 360 2.90 -22.39 8.69
C ASP A 360 2.30 -22.01 10.05
N LYS A 361 1.14 -21.33 10.02
CA LYS A 361 0.54 -20.72 11.20
C LYS A 361 -0.78 -21.35 11.62
N TYR A 362 -1.70 -21.57 10.68
CA TYR A 362 -3.08 -21.93 10.97
C TYR A 362 -3.40 -23.43 10.87
N LYS A 363 -2.39 -24.31 10.91
CA LYS A 363 -2.53 -25.75 10.56
C LYS A 363 -3.50 -26.56 11.42
N ARG A 364 -3.84 -26.04 12.61
CA ARG A 364 -4.80 -26.66 13.55
C ARG A 364 -6.16 -25.97 13.57
N GLU A 365 -6.31 -24.85 12.86
CA GLU A 365 -7.56 -24.10 12.81
C GLU A 365 -8.44 -24.65 11.68
N SER A 366 -9.46 -25.42 12.05
CA SER A 366 -10.42 -25.99 11.10
C SER A 366 -11.28 -24.95 10.39
N LYS A 367 -11.29 -23.70 10.88
CA LYS A 367 -12.02 -22.59 10.27
C LYS A 367 -11.38 -22.06 8.99
N PHE A 368 -10.17 -22.47 8.65
CA PHE A 368 -9.55 -22.12 7.37
C PHE A 368 -9.55 -23.34 6.48
N ASP A 369 -9.83 -23.19 5.19
CA ASP A 369 -9.91 -24.32 4.25
C ASP A 369 -8.55 -24.62 3.63
N TRP A 370 -8.33 -25.88 3.24
CA TRP A 370 -7.23 -26.21 2.34
C TRP A 370 -7.78 -26.07 0.92
N LEU A 371 -7.12 -25.31 0.07
CA LEU A 371 -7.63 -25.00 -1.27
C LEU A 371 -6.84 -25.80 -2.33
N GLN A 372 -7.53 -26.24 -3.38
CA GLN A 372 -6.92 -26.87 -4.55
C GLN A 372 -7.60 -26.30 -5.80
N LEU A 373 -6.85 -26.07 -6.87
CA LEU A 373 -7.45 -25.66 -8.14
C LEU A 373 -7.77 -26.90 -8.99
N SER A 374 -8.99 -26.95 -9.53
CA SER A 374 -9.50 -28.10 -10.29
C SER A 374 -8.73 -28.37 -11.59
N TYR A 375 -8.00 -27.37 -12.08
CA TYR A 375 -7.25 -27.37 -13.32
C TYR A 375 -5.73 -27.49 -13.14
N GLN A 376 -5.27 -27.66 -11.89
CA GLN A 376 -3.85 -27.71 -11.56
C GLN A 376 -3.52 -28.94 -10.72
N ASP A 377 -2.32 -29.48 -10.91
CA ASP A 377 -1.84 -30.62 -10.13
C ASP A 377 -1.65 -30.23 -8.66
N GLU A 378 -1.99 -31.15 -7.75
CA GLU A 378 -1.84 -30.96 -6.31
C GLU A 378 -0.38 -30.67 -5.95
N ASP A 379 0.56 -31.35 -6.61
CA ASP A 379 1.99 -31.18 -6.36
C ASP A 379 2.46 -29.75 -6.65
N ILE A 380 1.85 -29.05 -7.62
CA ILE A 380 2.25 -27.68 -7.95
C ILE A 380 1.75 -26.68 -6.91
N LEU A 381 0.52 -26.86 -6.43
CA LEU A 381 -0.12 -25.96 -5.44
C LEU A 381 0.20 -26.31 -3.99
N GLY A 382 0.73 -27.51 -3.78
CA GLY A 382 0.85 -28.14 -2.48
C GLY A 382 2.04 -27.61 -1.71
N VAL A 383 1.77 -27.09 -0.52
CA VAL A 383 2.69 -27.24 0.61
C VAL A 383 2.32 -28.52 1.35
N GLN A 384 3.33 -29.31 1.76
CA GLN A 384 3.10 -30.61 2.40
C GLN A 384 2.06 -30.49 3.54
N ARG A 385 0.95 -31.22 3.39
CA ARG A 385 -0.10 -31.24 4.42
C ARG A 385 0.46 -31.83 5.71
N PRO A 386 0.01 -31.35 6.89
CA PRO A 386 0.44 -31.93 8.14
C PRO A 386 0.12 -33.44 8.19
N ARG A 387 1.00 -34.23 8.83
CA ARG A 387 0.84 -35.69 8.96
C ARG A 387 -0.38 -36.12 9.80
N PHE A 388 -1.04 -35.19 10.49
CA PHE A 388 -2.27 -35.45 11.24
C PHE A 388 -3.50 -35.14 10.36
N PRO A 389 -4.67 -35.74 10.64
CA PRO A 389 -5.87 -35.51 9.83
C PRO A 389 -6.29 -34.04 9.82
N VAL A 390 -6.44 -33.46 8.61
CA VAL A 390 -6.72 -32.03 8.40
C VAL A 390 -7.89 -31.77 7.44
N GLY A 391 -8.77 -32.76 7.24
CA GLY A 391 -9.90 -32.69 6.30
C GLY A 391 -9.50 -32.88 4.84
N ASP A 392 -10.40 -32.59 3.91
CA ASP A 392 -10.14 -32.65 2.46
C ASP A 392 -9.85 -31.26 1.88
N TYR A 393 -9.39 -31.21 0.63
CA TYR A 393 -9.30 -29.97 -0.12
C TYR A 393 -10.68 -29.50 -0.58
N ILE A 394 -10.90 -28.19 -0.54
CA ILE A 394 -11.97 -27.55 -1.30
C ILE A 394 -11.43 -27.22 -2.69
N LYS A 395 -12.09 -27.78 -3.70
CA LYS A 395 -11.72 -27.57 -5.10
C LYS A 395 -12.34 -26.28 -5.62
N HIS A 396 -11.50 -25.40 -6.12
CA HIS A 396 -11.88 -24.14 -6.75
C HIS A 396 -11.51 -24.13 -8.24
N PRO A 397 -12.23 -23.35 -9.06
CA PRO A 397 -13.49 -22.67 -8.74
C PRO A 397 -14.62 -23.62 -8.35
N LEU A 398 -15.69 -23.07 -7.78
CA LEU A 398 -16.85 -23.86 -7.36
C LEU A 398 -17.75 -24.24 -8.56
N HIS A 399 -17.58 -23.55 -9.69
CA HIS A 399 -18.20 -23.86 -10.97
C HIS A 399 -17.22 -24.57 -11.93
N ASP A 400 -17.76 -25.10 -13.03
CA ASP A 400 -16.98 -25.66 -14.13
C ASP A 400 -16.42 -24.54 -15.02
N LEU A 401 -15.09 -24.44 -15.13
CA LEU A 401 -14.42 -23.41 -15.95
C LEU A 401 -14.63 -23.61 -17.45
N ASP A 402 -15.10 -22.57 -18.14
CA ASP A 402 -15.01 -22.47 -19.60
C ASP A 402 -13.67 -21.89 -20.04
N ARG A 403 -12.60 -22.71 -19.92
CA ARG A 403 -11.24 -22.29 -20.32
C ARG A 403 -11.13 -21.95 -21.81
N GLU A 404 -11.98 -22.50 -22.66
CA GLU A 404 -11.93 -22.21 -24.09
C GLU A 404 -12.49 -20.82 -24.41
N ASN A 405 -13.49 -20.37 -23.64
CA ASN A 405 -13.96 -18.98 -23.68
C ASN A 405 -12.92 -18.03 -23.07
N MET A 406 -12.27 -18.40 -21.96
CA MET A 406 -11.25 -17.54 -21.31
C MET A 406 -10.03 -17.26 -22.20
N LYS A 407 -9.70 -18.16 -23.14
CA LYS A 407 -8.61 -17.96 -24.13
C LYS A 407 -8.98 -17.06 -25.30
N LYS A 408 -10.21 -16.52 -25.34
CA LYS A 408 -10.76 -15.75 -26.48
C LYS A 408 -11.43 -14.44 -26.03
N GLN A 409 -10.98 -13.87 -24.91
CA GLN A 409 -11.53 -12.62 -24.37
C GLN A 409 -11.02 -11.38 -25.10
N GLY A 410 -9.78 -11.40 -25.62
CA GLY A 410 -9.17 -10.25 -26.30
C GLY A 410 -7.87 -10.60 -27.03
N ASN A 411 -7.05 -9.59 -27.31
CA ASN A 411 -5.80 -9.73 -28.09
C ASN A 411 -4.54 -9.53 -27.25
N ILE A 412 -4.68 -9.41 -25.93
CA ILE A 412 -3.55 -9.09 -25.06
C ILE A 412 -2.89 -10.38 -24.58
N ASN A 413 -1.58 -10.46 -24.79
CA ASN A 413 -0.74 -11.48 -24.19
C ASN A 413 -0.23 -10.99 -22.84
N MET A 414 -0.42 -11.81 -21.81
CA MET A 414 -0.06 -11.49 -20.43
C MET A 414 0.78 -12.61 -19.84
N GLN A 415 1.81 -12.26 -19.10
CA GLN A 415 2.61 -13.22 -18.34
C GLN A 415 2.82 -12.68 -16.94
N LEU A 416 2.37 -13.44 -15.93
CA LEU A 416 2.65 -13.13 -14.54
C LEU A 416 4.12 -13.39 -14.26
N VAL A 417 4.72 -12.54 -13.44
CA VAL A 417 6.06 -12.68 -12.89
C VAL A 417 6.00 -12.33 -11.41
N ARG A 418 6.81 -12.99 -10.58
CA ARG A 418 6.76 -12.80 -9.13
C ARG A 418 8.14 -12.76 -8.48
N SER A 419 8.15 -12.20 -7.28
CA SER A 419 9.19 -12.43 -6.28
C SER A 419 8.56 -13.27 -5.19
N SER A 420 9.07 -14.48 -4.98
CA SER A 420 8.55 -15.43 -3.99
C SER A 420 9.64 -16.36 -3.52
N ALA A 421 9.56 -16.82 -2.26
CA ALA A 421 10.55 -17.73 -1.68
C ALA A 421 9.92 -18.63 -0.60
N ASP A 422 10.74 -19.43 0.07
CA ASP A 422 10.28 -20.41 1.06
C ASP A 422 9.48 -19.76 2.20
N TRP A 423 9.90 -18.58 2.67
CA TRP A 423 9.22 -17.91 3.78
C TRP A 423 7.80 -17.46 3.39
N SER A 424 7.56 -17.06 2.14
CA SER A 424 6.29 -16.47 1.67
C SER A 424 5.35 -17.48 1.01
N HIS A 425 5.90 -18.46 0.29
CA HIS A 425 5.13 -19.42 -0.53
C HIS A 425 5.54 -20.89 -0.31
N GLY A 426 6.63 -21.15 0.42
CA GLY A 426 7.13 -22.52 0.60
C GLY A 426 7.73 -23.13 -0.66
N ILE A 427 8.38 -22.31 -1.49
CA ILE A 427 9.00 -22.67 -2.77
C ILE A 427 10.47 -22.26 -2.80
N LEU A 428 11.26 -22.82 -3.73
CA LEU A 428 12.56 -22.25 -4.08
C LEU A 428 12.40 -20.81 -4.60
N THR A 429 13.40 -19.96 -4.33
CA THR A 429 13.37 -18.55 -4.70
C THR A 429 13.11 -18.34 -6.19
N GLU A 430 12.06 -17.59 -6.49
CA GLU A 430 11.74 -17.08 -7.82
C GLU A 430 11.93 -15.56 -7.83
N HIS A 431 12.62 -15.04 -8.85
CA HIS A 431 12.88 -13.62 -9.07
C HIS A 431 12.57 -13.22 -10.52
N SER A 432 11.50 -13.81 -11.07
CA SER A 432 11.11 -13.64 -12.48
C SER A 432 10.75 -12.19 -12.83
N ILE A 433 10.40 -11.36 -11.84
CA ILE A 433 10.23 -9.90 -11.99
C ILE A 433 11.53 -9.25 -12.46
N GLN A 434 12.64 -9.48 -11.74
CA GLN A 434 13.91 -8.86 -12.10
C GLN A 434 14.39 -9.33 -13.49
N ASN A 435 14.18 -10.61 -13.80
CA ASN A 435 14.49 -11.18 -15.11
C ASN A 435 13.72 -10.45 -16.21
N ALA A 436 12.41 -10.23 -16.02
CA ALA A 436 11.57 -9.49 -16.96
C ALA A 436 12.02 -8.04 -17.13
N TYR A 437 12.22 -7.29 -16.04
CA TYR A 437 12.70 -5.91 -16.09
C TYR A 437 14.01 -5.79 -16.87
N ARG A 438 15.00 -6.63 -16.54
CA ARG A 438 16.32 -6.60 -17.20
C ARG A 438 16.20 -6.90 -18.69
N GLU A 439 15.48 -7.97 -19.05
CA GLU A 439 15.36 -8.37 -20.45
C GLU A 439 14.62 -7.32 -21.29
N ILE A 440 13.52 -6.75 -20.77
CA ILE A 440 12.73 -5.73 -21.47
C ILE A 440 13.57 -4.46 -21.69
N ILE A 441 14.23 -3.95 -20.65
CA ILE A 441 15.12 -2.78 -20.76
C ILE A 441 16.25 -3.05 -21.74
N GLN A 442 16.91 -4.20 -21.62
CA GLN A 442 17.99 -4.59 -22.52
C GLN A 442 17.52 -4.75 -23.96
N LYS A 443 16.25 -5.05 -24.24
CA LYS A 443 15.75 -5.20 -25.62
C LYS A 443 15.18 -3.92 -26.20
N ALA A 444 14.95 -2.87 -25.41
CA ALA A 444 14.37 -1.61 -25.87
C ALA A 444 15.21 -0.95 -27.00
N GLN A 445 14.51 -0.36 -27.97
CA GLN A 445 15.03 0.17 -29.23
C GLN A 445 14.76 1.66 -29.43
N HIS A 446 13.97 2.30 -28.59
CA HIS A 446 13.59 3.71 -28.73
C HIS A 446 13.56 4.40 -27.38
N TYR A 447 12.82 3.85 -26.42
CA TYR A 447 12.76 4.44 -25.10
C TYR A 447 12.32 3.44 -24.02
N VAL A 448 12.64 3.76 -22.77
CA VAL A 448 12.11 3.12 -21.57
C VAL A 448 11.54 4.22 -20.68
N TYR A 449 10.28 4.07 -20.29
CA TYR A 449 9.59 4.94 -19.33
C TYR A 449 9.31 4.17 -18.05
N ILE A 450 9.66 4.74 -16.91
CA ILE A 450 9.51 4.12 -15.59
C ILE A 450 8.83 5.11 -14.66
N GLU A 451 7.74 4.69 -14.03
CA GLU A 451 7.23 5.33 -12.81
C GLU A 451 7.41 4.32 -11.68
N ASN A 452 8.16 4.69 -10.65
CA ASN A 452 8.41 3.80 -9.53
C ASN A 452 8.54 4.56 -8.21
N GLN A 453 8.00 4.00 -7.15
CA GLN A 453 8.15 4.54 -5.79
C GLN A 453 9.62 4.61 -5.34
N PHE A 454 10.45 3.66 -5.80
CA PHE A 454 11.87 3.63 -5.47
C PHE A 454 12.72 3.42 -6.72
N PHE A 455 13.95 3.90 -6.69
CA PHE A 455 14.95 3.62 -7.73
C PHE A 455 16.33 3.36 -7.12
N ILE A 456 16.46 2.17 -6.52
CA ILE A 456 17.66 1.67 -5.85
C ILE A 456 18.16 0.42 -6.60
N THR A 457 19.24 0.56 -7.35
CA THR A 457 19.73 -0.51 -8.22
C THR A 457 21.25 -0.46 -8.43
N ALA A 458 21.84 -1.61 -8.69
CA ALA A 458 23.26 -1.73 -8.96
C ALA A 458 23.56 -1.87 -10.46
N THR A 459 24.74 -1.39 -10.85
CA THR A 459 25.36 -1.57 -12.17
C THR A 459 26.38 -2.71 -12.18
N GLY A 460 26.73 -3.25 -11.01
CA GLY A 460 27.65 -4.36 -10.82
C GLY A 460 27.88 -4.70 -9.35
N GLU A 461 28.76 -5.68 -9.08
CA GLU A 461 28.96 -6.24 -7.73
C GLU A 461 29.62 -5.28 -6.72
N HIS A 462 30.14 -4.14 -7.19
CA HIS A 462 30.87 -3.18 -6.36
C HIS A 462 29.97 -2.16 -5.64
N GLN A 463 28.65 -2.22 -5.81
CA GLN A 463 27.67 -1.33 -5.15
C GLN A 463 26.98 -1.94 -3.91
N LYS A 464 27.67 -2.85 -3.21
CA LYS A 464 27.14 -3.39 -1.96
C LYS A 464 26.73 -2.26 -0.99
N PRO A 465 25.59 -2.40 -0.29
CA PRO A 465 24.78 -3.61 -0.15
C PRO A 465 23.78 -3.89 -1.29
N ILE A 466 23.66 -3.03 -2.32
CA ILE A 466 22.70 -3.20 -3.41
C ILE A 466 23.13 -4.33 -4.36
N ILE A 467 22.22 -5.24 -4.71
CA ILE A 467 22.51 -6.48 -5.47
C ILE A 467 21.77 -6.53 -6.81
N ASN A 468 20.52 -6.07 -6.89
CA ASN A 468 19.73 -6.16 -8.10
C ASN A 468 20.42 -5.42 -9.27
N THR A 469 20.30 -5.96 -10.48
CA THR A 469 21.12 -5.52 -11.64
C THR A 469 20.32 -4.84 -12.73
N ILE A 470 19.23 -4.17 -12.37
CA ILE A 470 18.40 -3.38 -13.29
C ILE A 470 19.17 -2.15 -13.80
N GLY A 471 19.97 -1.50 -12.95
CA GLY A 471 20.85 -0.39 -13.34
C GLY A 471 21.90 -0.83 -14.38
N SER A 472 22.41 -2.05 -14.26
CA SER A 472 23.29 -2.64 -15.28
C SER A 472 22.57 -2.79 -16.62
N ALA A 473 21.33 -3.29 -16.63
CA ALA A 473 20.51 -3.39 -17.85
C ALA A 473 20.29 -2.02 -18.52
N ILE A 474 20.06 -0.96 -17.74
CA ILE A 474 19.93 0.42 -18.23
C ILE A 474 21.23 0.91 -18.88
N VAL A 475 22.38 0.71 -18.19
CA VAL A 475 23.70 1.09 -18.73
C VAL A 475 23.97 0.39 -20.06
N GLU A 476 23.69 -0.92 -20.17
CA GLU A 476 23.91 -1.65 -21.41
C GLU A 476 22.96 -1.23 -22.54
N ALA A 477 21.69 -0.93 -22.24
CA ALA A 477 20.74 -0.44 -23.23
C ALA A 477 21.17 0.91 -23.81
N ILE A 478 21.59 1.83 -22.94
CA ILE A 478 22.11 3.15 -23.34
C ILE A 478 23.42 3.01 -24.11
N ALA A 479 24.36 2.19 -23.62
CA ALA A 479 25.64 1.98 -24.30
C ALA A 479 25.45 1.44 -25.72
N ARG A 480 24.57 0.44 -25.89
CA ARG A 480 24.22 -0.06 -27.21
C ARG A 480 23.64 1.03 -28.11
N ALA A 481 22.67 1.81 -27.62
CA ALA A 481 22.06 2.88 -28.40
C ALA A 481 23.08 3.96 -28.82
N HIS A 482 24.02 4.29 -27.93
CA HIS A 482 25.11 5.23 -28.20
C HIS A 482 26.06 4.70 -29.29
N GLU A 483 26.49 3.44 -29.19
CA GLU A 483 27.33 2.78 -30.20
C GLU A 483 26.64 2.70 -31.57
N GLU A 484 25.31 2.52 -31.59
CA GLU A 484 24.48 2.52 -32.79
C GLU A 484 24.21 3.93 -33.36
N GLY A 485 24.52 5.00 -32.60
CA GLY A 485 24.17 6.38 -32.97
C GLY A 485 22.66 6.64 -33.05
N ARG A 486 21.86 5.88 -32.28
CA ARG A 486 20.39 5.92 -32.31
C ARG A 486 19.85 6.79 -31.16
N LYS A 487 18.82 7.60 -31.45
CA LYS A 487 18.10 8.35 -30.41
C LYS A 487 17.46 7.37 -29.43
N PHE A 488 17.75 7.51 -28.15
CA PHE A 488 17.24 6.65 -27.10
C PHE A 488 17.05 7.43 -25.81
N ARG A 489 15.93 7.23 -25.12
CA ARG A 489 15.64 7.90 -23.83
C ARG A 489 15.23 6.89 -22.76
N VAL A 490 15.77 7.04 -21.57
CA VAL A 490 15.29 6.42 -20.33
C VAL A 490 14.71 7.55 -19.49
N ILE A 491 13.41 7.51 -19.25
CA ILE A 491 12.67 8.56 -18.54
C ILE A 491 12.16 7.93 -17.25
N VAL A 492 12.55 8.49 -16.11
CA VAL A 492 12.29 7.93 -14.79
C VAL A 492 11.56 8.95 -13.94
N LEU A 493 10.38 8.60 -13.43
CA LEU A 493 9.62 9.36 -12.44
C LEU A 493 9.68 8.62 -11.11
N VAL A 494 10.09 9.33 -10.06
CA VAL A 494 10.16 8.84 -8.67
C VAL A 494 9.69 9.95 -7.72
N PRO A 495 9.18 9.64 -6.51
CA PRO A 495 8.83 10.66 -5.52
C PRO A 495 10.02 11.56 -5.19
N LEU A 496 9.74 12.86 -4.96
CA LEU A 496 10.75 13.83 -4.50
C LEU A 496 11.35 13.39 -3.15
N VAL A 497 10.50 12.97 -2.22
CA VAL A 497 10.90 12.44 -0.91
C VAL A 497 10.17 11.12 -0.65
N PRO A 498 10.86 10.06 -0.20
CA PRO A 498 10.21 8.83 0.26
C PRO A 498 9.17 9.12 1.36
N GLY A 499 8.03 8.43 1.32
CA GLY A 499 6.85 8.74 2.15
C GLY A 499 6.96 8.35 3.63
N PHE A 500 7.91 8.94 4.36
CA PHE A 500 8.11 8.75 5.80
C PHE A 500 8.01 10.06 6.57
N ALA A 501 7.54 9.98 7.80
CA ALA A 501 7.32 11.15 8.66
C ALA A 501 8.61 11.80 9.14
N GLY A 502 8.56 13.13 9.20
CA GLY A 502 9.55 13.97 9.88
C GLY A 502 10.35 14.85 8.93
N ASP A 503 10.87 15.93 9.48
CA ASP A 503 11.78 16.83 8.78
C ASP A 503 13.08 16.10 8.42
N LEU A 504 13.58 16.29 7.18
CA LEU A 504 14.85 15.72 6.69
C LEU A 504 16.07 16.17 7.50
N ARG A 505 15.95 17.09 8.46
CA ARG A 505 17.00 17.46 9.41
C ARG A 505 16.99 16.60 10.68
N GLU A 506 15.83 16.07 11.07
CA GLU A 506 15.66 15.38 12.34
C GLU A 506 16.27 13.97 12.34
N LYS A 507 16.55 13.44 13.53
CA LYS A 507 17.03 12.05 13.68
C LYS A 507 15.99 11.00 13.27
N SER A 508 14.70 11.34 13.39
CA SER A 508 13.56 10.54 12.93
C SER A 508 13.66 10.21 11.43
N ALA A 509 14.14 11.16 10.61
CA ALA A 509 14.30 11.01 9.17
C ALA A 509 15.60 10.31 8.73
N ASN A 510 16.36 9.67 9.64
CA ASN A 510 17.56 8.89 9.29
C ASN A 510 17.27 7.83 8.21
N GLY A 511 16.10 7.20 8.29
CA GLY A 511 15.70 6.19 7.32
C GLY A 511 15.41 6.76 5.93
N THR A 512 14.63 7.84 5.89
CA THR A 512 14.35 8.61 4.67
C THR A 512 15.64 9.05 3.98
N ARG A 513 16.58 9.61 4.75
CA ARG A 513 17.89 10.03 4.21
C ARG A 513 18.72 8.86 3.69
N ALA A 514 18.67 7.70 4.33
CA ALA A 514 19.35 6.50 3.84
C ALA A 514 18.79 6.03 2.49
N ILE A 515 17.46 6.03 2.32
CA ILE A 515 16.80 5.72 1.04
C ILE A 515 17.26 6.70 -0.03
N MET A 516 17.18 8.00 0.24
CA MET A 516 17.61 9.04 -0.70
C MET A 516 19.07 8.85 -1.11
N ASP A 517 19.97 8.58 -0.16
CA ASP A 517 21.39 8.31 -0.44
C ASP A 517 21.58 7.12 -1.39
N TYR A 518 20.87 6.01 -1.18
CA TYR A 518 20.95 4.85 -2.08
C TYR A 518 20.34 5.11 -3.46
N GLN A 519 19.25 5.88 -3.54
CA GLN A 519 18.68 6.31 -4.83
C GLN A 519 19.69 7.15 -5.59
N TYR A 520 20.26 8.17 -4.95
CA TYR A 520 21.28 9.01 -5.56
C TYR A 520 22.53 8.24 -6.00
N LYS A 521 22.98 7.27 -5.21
CA LYS A 521 24.10 6.38 -5.57
C LYS A 521 23.78 5.43 -6.72
N SER A 522 22.51 5.09 -6.93
CA SER A 522 22.06 4.30 -8.07
C SER A 522 22.06 5.14 -9.35
N MET A 523 21.53 6.37 -9.26
CA MET A 523 21.35 7.27 -10.39
C MET A 523 22.63 7.96 -10.87
N PHE A 524 23.32 8.71 -9.99
CA PHE A 524 24.42 9.60 -10.41
C PHE A 524 25.56 9.86 -9.41
N ARG A 525 25.49 9.42 -8.14
CA ARG A 525 26.56 9.64 -7.15
C ARG A 525 27.54 8.48 -7.10
N GLY A 526 28.79 8.75 -7.50
CA GLY A 526 29.90 7.79 -7.44
C GLY A 526 30.14 7.04 -8.75
N GLU A 527 31.31 6.43 -8.88
CA GLU A 527 31.79 5.77 -10.11
C GLU A 527 30.94 4.57 -10.54
N HIS A 528 30.25 3.94 -9.60
CA HIS A 528 29.38 2.80 -9.88
C HIS A 528 27.92 3.18 -10.12
N SER A 529 27.53 4.44 -9.97
CA SER A 529 26.18 4.87 -10.39
C SER A 529 25.97 4.65 -11.89
N ILE A 530 24.72 4.62 -12.38
CA ILE A 530 24.41 4.56 -13.81
C ILE A 530 25.18 5.66 -14.57
N SER A 531 25.13 6.89 -14.06
CA SER A 531 25.87 8.01 -14.67
C SER A 531 27.38 7.81 -14.62
N GLY A 532 27.92 7.26 -13.52
CA GLY A 532 29.34 6.97 -13.37
C GLY A 532 29.83 5.93 -14.38
N GLN A 533 29.08 4.85 -14.57
CA GLN A 533 29.40 3.80 -15.54
C GLN A 533 29.31 4.27 -16.99
N LEU A 534 28.31 5.10 -17.32
CA LEU A 534 28.21 5.71 -18.65
C LEU A 534 29.38 6.66 -18.93
N LYS A 535 29.71 7.54 -17.97
CA LYS A 535 30.88 8.45 -18.08
C LYS A 535 32.19 7.68 -18.24
N ALA A 536 32.36 6.56 -17.55
CA ALA A 536 33.53 5.70 -17.70
C ALA A 536 33.68 5.10 -19.12
N ARG A 537 32.58 4.96 -19.86
CA ARG A 537 32.56 4.56 -21.28
C ARG A 537 32.66 5.75 -22.26
N GLY A 538 32.81 6.98 -21.76
CA GLY A 538 32.83 8.19 -22.59
C GLY A 538 31.44 8.63 -23.08
N ILE A 539 30.38 8.13 -22.45
CA ILE A 539 28.98 8.45 -22.80
C ILE A 539 28.49 9.54 -21.85
N ASP A 540 27.89 10.60 -22.41
CA ASP A 540 27.25 11.66 -21.63
C ASP A 540 25.86 11.23 -21.14
N PRO A 541 25.64 10.99 -19.82
CA PRO A 541 24.37 10.49 -19.32
C PRO A 541 23.19 11.43 -19.58
N THR A 542 23.43 12.74 -19.61
CA THR A 542 22.37 13.76 -19.77
C THR A 542 21.75 13.76 -21.17
N GLN A 543 22.26 12.94 -22.09
CA GLN A 543 21.66 12.74 -23.41
C GLN A 543 20.68 11.56 -23.45
N TYR A 544 20.70 10.69 -22.44
CA TYR A 544 20.03 9.39 -22.50
C TYR A 544 19.13 9.07 -21.32
N ILE A 545 19.45 9.53 -20.10
CA ILE A 545 18.65 9.22 -18.90
C ILE A 545 18.24 10.50 -18.17
N PHE A 546 16.97 10.57 -17.83
CA PHE A 546 16.32 11.76 -17.29
C PHE A 546 15.43 11.40 -16.09
N PHE A 547 15.48 12.22 -15.04
CA PHE A 547 14.77 12.01 -13.79
C PHE A 547 13.79 13.17 -13.53
N PHE A 548 12.55 12.83 -13.20
CA PHE A 548 11.47 13.77 -12.92
C PHE A 548 10.69 13.31 -11.68
N SER A 549 9.82 14.17 -11.18
CA SER A 549 8.84 13.85 -10.14
C SER A 549 7.53 14.61 -10.39
N LEU A 550 6.56 14.44 -9.51
CA LEU A 550 5.29 15.16 -9.51
C LEU A 550 5.12 16.04 -8.27
N ARG A 551 4.51 17.22 -8.43
CA ARG A 551 4.13 18.16 -7.36
C ARG A 551 2.88 18.93 -7.76
N SER A 552 2.01 19.20 -6.78
CA SER A 552 0.77 19.95 -6.97
C SER A 552 0.70 21.16 -6.04
N TYR A 553 -0.20 22.09 -6.34
CA TYR A 553 -0.58 23.23 -5.50
C TYR A 553 -2.08 23.21 -5.25
N ASP A 554 -2.51 23.90 -4.21
CA ASP A 554 -3.93 24.10 -3.90
C ASP A 554 -4.13 25.33 -3.01
N ARG A 555 -5.39 25.56 -2.61
CA ARG A 555 -5.79 26.55 -1.63
C ARG A 555 -6.80 25.94 -0.67
N LEU A 556 -6.47 25.93 0.62
CA LEU A 556 -7.41 25.49 1.66
C LEU A 556 -8.63 26.43 1.68
N ASN A 557 -9.84 25.90 1.58
CA ASN A 557 -11.07 26.70 1.66
C ASN A 557 -11.43 27.09 3.10
N ARG A 558 -10.46 27.58 3.88
CA ARG A 558 -10.68 28.06 5.26
C ARG A 558 -11.08 29.53 5.23
N THR A 559 -12.39 29.79 5.35
CA THR A 559 -12.97 31.13 5.24
C THR A 559 -13.26 31.78 6.60
N GLU A 560 -13.56 33.08 6.61
CA GLU A 560 -14.03 33.78 7.82
C GLU A 560 -15.30 33.15 8.41
N ARG A 561 -16.11 32.47 7.60
CA ARG A 561 -17.33 31.78 8.02
C ARG A 561 -17.02 30.68 9.04
N ILE A 562 -15.96 29.89 8.80
CA ILE A 562 -15.52 28.86 9.75
C ILE A 562 -15.13 29.53 11.06
N THR A 563 -14.26 30.54 11.00
CA THR A 563 -13.78 31.25 12.20
C THR A 563 -14.93 31.86 13.01
N LYS A 564 -15.87 32.55 12.35
CA LYS A 564 -17.07 33.12 13.00
C LYS A 564 -18.00 32.06 13.58
N LYS A 565 -18.12 30.89 12.94
CA LYS A 565 -18.91 29.77 13.44
C LYS A 565 -18.26 29.21 14.71
N GLU A 566 -16.95 28.96 14.69
CA GLU A 566 -16.19 28.49 15.86
C GLU A 566 -16.30 29.46 17.04
N GLU A 567 -16.19 30.78 16.79
CA GLU A 567 -16.36 31.81 17.81
C GLU A 567 -17.79 31.86 18.38
N ARG A 568 -18.80 31.63 17.54
CA ARG A 568 -20.22 31.67 17.92
C ARG A 568 -20.66 30.44 18.72
N THR A 569 -20.26 29.25 18.29
CA THR A 569 -20.69 27.97 18.89
C THR A 569 -19.74 27.48 19.97
N GLY A 570 -18.48 27.92 19.95
CA GLY A 570 -17.42 27.37 20.79
C GLY A 570 -16.93 25.97 20.36
N VAL A 571 -17.43 25.45 19.23
CA VAL A 571 -17.07 24.13 18.68
C VAL A 571 -16.11 24.34 17.52
N LYS A 572 -14.96 23.66 17.53
CA LYS A 572 -14.00 23.75 16.44
C LYS A 572 -14.50 23.01 15.20
N TYR A 573 -14.11 23.46 14.02
CA TYR A 573 -14.41 22.78 12.77
C TYR A 573 -13.89 21.34 12.79
N GLU A 574 -12.67 21.14 13.28
CA GLU A 574 -12.06 19.82 13.46
C GLU A 574 -12.94 18.86 14.29
N ASP A 575 -13.58 19.35 15.35
CA ASP A 575 -14.47 18.53 16.18
C ASP A 575 -15.71 18.07 15.39
N VAL A 576 -16.27 18.95 14.55
CA VAL A 576 -17.39 18.63 13.65
C VAL A 576 -16.96 17.60 12.59
N GLN A 577 -15.77 17.76 12.00
CA GLN A 577 -15.22 16.80 11.05
C GLN A 577 -14.98 15.43 11.69
N HIS A 578 -14.43 15.40 12.91
CA HIS A 578 -14.24 14.17 13.65
C HIS A 578 -15.57 13.48 13.98
N ALA A 579 -16.61 14.26 14.33
CA ALA A 579 -17.95 13.72 14.58
C ALA A 579 -18.56 13.14 13.30
N GLN A 580 -18.48 13.85 12.17
CA GLN A 580 -18.97 13.39 10.87
C GLN A 580 -18.22 12.14 10.39
N ALA A 581 -16.89 12.15 10.47
CA ALA A 581 -16.09 10.98 10.17
C ALA A 581 -16.48 9.81 11.09
N HIS A 582 -16.74 10.05 12.37
CA HIS A 582 -17.21 8.99 13.26
C HIS A 582 -18.60 8.45 12.88
N GLU A 583 -19.53 9.32 12.48
CA GLU A 583 -20.88 8.95 12.05
C GLU A 583 -20.87 8.14 10.75
N VAL A 584 -20.16 8.60 9.73
CA VAL A 584 -20.06 7.93 8.43
C VAL A 584 -19.25 6.62 8.53
N MET A 585 -18.35 6.53 9.51
CA MET A 585 -17.51 5.35 9.75
C MET A 585 -18.09 4.39 10.82
N ASN A 586 -19.34 4.56 11.28
CA ASN A 586 -19.83 3.92 12.53
C ASN A 586 -20.07 2.39 12.52
N GLU A 587 -20.00 1.85 13.75
CA GLU A 587 -20.39 0.53 14.34
C GLU A 587 -19.62 -0.79 14.03
N SER A 588 -18.56 -0.82 13.20
CA SER A 588 -17.64 -1.98 13.12
C SER A 588 -16.32 -1.81 13.90
N GLY A 589 -16.05 -0.62 14.44
CA GLY A 589 -15.12 -0.46 15.56
C GLY A 589 -14.13 0.69 15.47
N VAL A 590 -14.44 1.81 16.13
CA VAL A 590 -13.43 2.60 16.88
C VAL A 590 -13.90 3.02 18.29
N THR A 591 -15.18 2.91 18.67
CA THR A 591 -15.66 3.38 20.01
C THR A 591 -16.47 2.38 20.88
N GLY A 592 -16.75 1.16 20.40
CA GLY A 592 -17.59 0.19 21.13
C GLY A 592 -16.84 -0.75 22.07
N GLY A 593 -16.50 -0.33 23.28
CA GLY A 593 -15.96 -1.23 24.31
C GLY A 593 -17.04 -2.11 24.95
N LYS A 594 -17.38 -3.27 24.38
CA LYS A 594 -18.09 -4.35 25.10
C LYS A 594 -17.58 -5.73 24.71
N GLY A 595 -16.77 -6.34 25.57
CA GLY A 595 -16.40 -7.74 25.43
C GLY A 595 -15.49 -8.25 26.54
N TYR A 596 -16.01 -8.49 27.74
CA TYR A 596 -15.37 -9.43 28.67
C TYR A 596 -16.43 -10.31 29.38
N ASN A 597 -16.22 -11.62 29.25
CA ASN A 597 -17.02 -12.68 29.88
C ASN A 597 -16.97 -12.57 31.41
N LYS A 598 -18.13 -12.49 32.04
CA LYS A 598 -18.32 -12.51 33.50
C LYS A 598 -17.95 -13.89 34.07
N SER A 599 -16.83 -13.95 34.80
CA SER A 599 -16.55 -15.04 35.74
C SER A 599 -17.24 -14.78 37.10
N LYS A 600 -17.61 -15.86 37.77
CA LYS A 600 -18.69 -15.99 38.75
C LYS A 600 -18.34 -15.60 40.20
N THR A 601 -17.40 -14.67 40.42
CA THR A 601 -16.82 -14.46 41.76
C THR A 601 -16.70 -13.00 42.22
N VAL A 602 -17.50 -12.08 41.66
CA VAL A 602 -17.49 -10.65 42.07
C VAL A 602 -18.90 -10.16 42.48
N GLN A 603 -19.84 -11.08 42.72
CA GLN A 603 -21.25 -10.74 42.82
C GLN A 603 -21.69 -10.08 44.15
N ASP A 604 -20.82 -9.99 45.16
CA ASP A 604 -21.22 -9.49 46.49
C ASP A 604 -20.69 -8.11 46.90
N ASN A 605 -19.78 -7.49 46.13
CA ASN A 605 -19.28 -6.15 46.46
C ASN A 605 -19.91 -5.01 45.62
N MET A 606 -20.68 -5.30 44.57
CA MET A 606 -21.37 -4.31 43.72
C MET A 606 -22.84 -4.09 44.11
N LYS A 607 -23.11 -3.89 45.40
CA LYS A 607 -24.47 -3.51 45.87
C LYS A 607 -24.51 -2.21 46.67
N ARG A 608 -23.38 -1.52 46.84
CA ARG A 608 -23.34 -0.24 47.55
C ARG A 608 -22.92 0.97 46.71
N ASP A 609 -22.28 0.75 45.56
CA ASP A 609 -21.81 1.86 44.69
C ASP A 609 -22.71 2.08 43.47
N LYS A 610 -23.89 1.44 43.42
CA LYS A 610 -24.82 1.51 42.27
C LYS A 610 -25.92 2.55 42.38
N GLU A 611 -26.12 3.15 43.56
CA GLU A 611 -27.18 4.15 43.76
C GLU A 611 -26.64 5.59 43.72
N THR A 612 -25.34 5.79 43.50
CA THR A 612 -24.72 7.14 43.42
C THR A 612 -24.19 7.51 42.03
N PHE A 613 -24.26 6.59 41.06
CA PHE A 613 -23.80 6.81 39.68
C PHE A 613 -24.93 6.94 38.66
N GLU A 614 -26.15 6.49 38.97
CA GLU A 614 -27.29 6.53 38.02
C GLU A 614 -28.02 7.90 37.99
N GLU A 615 -27.67 8.86 38.85
CA GLU A 615 -28.20 10.24 38.78
C GLU A 615 -27.28 11.22 38.02
N ALA A 616 -26.03 10.85 37.73
CA ALA A 616 -25.08 11.70 37.00
C ALA A 616 -25.08 11.49 35.47
N GLU A 617 -25.49 10.31 34.98
CA GLU A 617 -25.50 9.98 33.54
C GLU A 617 -26.81 10.38 32.81
N ALA A 618 -27.89 10.67 33.54
CA ALA A 618 -29.16 11.05 32.91
C ALA A 618 -29.20 12.53 32.48
N GLY A 619 -28.48 13.42 33.19
CA GLY A 619 -28.42 14.84 32.85
C GLY A 619 -27.57 15.16 31.62
N GLU A 620 -26.49 14.41 31.37
CA GLU A 620 -25.59 14.62 30.23
C GLU A 620 -26.12 14.04 28.90
N GLN A 621 -27.16 13.19 28.92
CA GLN A 621 -27.77 12.62 27.72
C GLN A 621 -28.87 13.51 27.13
N GLU A 622 -29.62 14.24 27.96
CA GLU A 622 -30.67 15.16 27.48
C GLU A 622 -30.06 16.45 26.87
N GLU A 623 -29.01 17.03 27.47
CA GLU A 623 -28.32 18.22 26.89
C GLU A 623 -27.68 17.91 25.52
N LYS A 624 -27.08 16.72 25.33
CA LYS A 624 -26.47 16.31 24.05
C LYS A 624 -27.50 15.98 22.96
N GLU A 625 -28.72 15.60 23.33
CA GLU A 625 -29.80 15.36 22.37
C GLU A 625 -30.51 16.66 21.97
N GLU A 626 -30.60 17.64 22.87
CA GLU A 626 -31.10 18.98 22.57
C GLU A 626 -30.13 19.77 21.66
N GLU A 627 -28.82 19.78 21.95
CA GLU A 627 -27.79 20.39 21.08
C GLU A 627 -27.82 19.80 19.65
N LYS A 628 -27.95 18.47 19.53
CA LYS A 628 -28.08 17.77 18.23
C LYS A 628 -29.34 18.13 17.45
N GLN A 629 -30.44 18.47 18.14
CA GLN A 629 -31.69 18.86 17.50
C GLN A 629 -31.67 20.32 17.04
N GLU A 630 -31.02 21.20 17.80
CA GLU A 630 -30.78 22.60 17.41
C GLU A 630 -29.82 22.68 16.21
N GLU A 631 -28.71 21.94 16.20
CA GLU A 631 -27.78 21.86 15.05
C GLU A 631 -28.45 21.37 13.76
N LYS A 632 -29.28 20.30 13.85
CA LYS A 632 -30.03 19.78 12.69
C LYS A 632 -31.11 20.74 12.19
N GLN A 633 -31.58 21.66 13.02
CA GLN A 633 -32.52 22.72 12.62
C GLN A 633 -31.78 23.91 12.00
N GLU A 634 -30.60 24.27 12.49
CA GLU A 634 -29.75 25.34 11.92
C GLU A 634 -29.15 24.95 10.56
N GLU A 635 -28.59 23.74 10.39
CA GLU A 635 -28.13 23.26 9.07
C GLU A 635 -29.25 23.30 8.03
N LYS A 636 -30.47 22.89 8.41
CA LYS A 636 -31.65 22.91 7.53
C LYS A 636 -32.19 24.31 7.25
N GLN A 637 -31.89 25.30 8.10
CA GLN A 637 -32.23 26.70 7.85
C GLN A 637 -31.19 27.37 6.95
N GLU A 638 -29.90 27.07 7.12
CA GLU A 638 -28.80 27.59 6.30
C GLU A 638 -28.79 26.97 4.88
N GLU A 639 -29.01 25.65 4.73
CA GLU A 639 -29.18 24.98 3.43
C GLU A 639 -30.34 25.59 2.60
N LYS A 640 -31.37 26.13 3.27
CA LYS A 640 -32.52 26.78 2.62
C LYS A 640 -32.30 28.24 2.26
N SER A 641 -31.38 28.94 2.92
CA SER A 641 -31.08 30.35 2.64
C SER A 641 -30.09 30.53 1.48
N ASP A 642 -29.32 29.51 1.13
CA ASP A 642 -28.05 29.70 0.40
C ASP A 642 -27.98 29.00 -0.98
N SER A 643 -29.09 28.97 -1.70
CA SER A 643 -29.11 28.34 -3.04
C SER A 643 -28.45 29.17 -4.15
N SER A 644 -27.77 30.29 -3.88
CA SER A 644 -27.32 31.16 -4.99
C SER A 644 -26.03 31.98 -4.85
N HIS A 645 -25.39 32.09 -3.69
CA HIS A 645 -24.19 32.95 -3.53
C HIS A 645 -22.91 32.23 -3.07
N ASP A 646 -23.00 31.08 -2.39
CA ASP A 646 -21.81 30.32 -1.91
C ASP A 646 -21.20 29.35 -2.95
N ARG A 647 -21.81 29.21 -4.14
CA ARG A 647 -21.36 28.28 -5.21
C ARG A 647 -20.25 28.85 -6.12
N THR A 648 -19.66 29.99 -5.81
CA THR A 648 -18.72 30.68 -6.72
C THR A 648 -17.23 30.43 -6.43
N ALA A 649 -16.85 30.03 -5.22
CA ALA A 649 -15.46 29.64 -4.89
C ALA A 649 -15.39 28.12 -4.75
N GLY A 650 -14.50 27.46 -5.51
CA GLY A 650 -14.27 26.02 -5.38
C GLY A 650 -13.55 25.66 -4.09
N ASP A 651 -13.84 24.46 -3.54
CA ASP A 651 -13.18 23.93 -2.33
C ASP A 651 -11.69 23.58 -2.55
N THR A 652 -11.31 23.42 -3.81
CA THR A 652 -9.93 23.22 -4.29
C THR A 652 -9.73 24.04 -5.56
N ILE A 653 -8.48 24.44 -5.84
CA ILE A 653 -8.04 25.05 -7.10
C ILE A 653 -7.07 24.15 -7.87
N ALA A 654 -6.84 22.92 -7.41
CA ALA A 654 -5.88 21.99 -8.01
C ALA A 654 -6.25 21.63 -9.47
N GLN A 655 -7.54 21.71 -9.83
CA GLN A 655 -7.99 21.52 -11.21
C GLN A 655 -7.41 22.52 -12.22
N ASP A 656 -6.94 23.69 -11.79
CA ASP A 656 -6.46 24.76 -12.69
C ASP A 656 -5.04 24.49 -13.22
N ALA A 657 -4.35 23.51 -12.65
CA ALA A 657 -3.15 22.94 -13.24
C ALA A 657 -3.46 22.11 -14.50
N LEU A 658 -4.70 21.64 -14.66
CA LEU A 658 -5.15 20.79 -15.77
C LEU A 658 -5.86 21.60 -16.87
N GLN A 659 -6.47 20.91 -17.83
CA GLN A 659 -7.27 21.51 -18.90
C GLN A 659 -8.69 21.90 -18.40
N SER A 660 -8.78 22.66 -17.30
CA SER A 660 -10.08 23.12 -16.74
C SER A 660 -10.71 24.26 -17.54
N GLY A 661 -9.92 24.98 -18.33
CA GLY A 661 -10.34 26.21 -19.02
C GLY A 661 -10.40 27.44 -18.10
N LYS A 662 -9.97 27.30 -16.85
CA LYS A 662 -9.80 28.37 -15.86
C LYS A 662 -8.36 28.48 -15.40
N LYS A 663 -8.05 29.58 -14.72
CA LYS A 663 -6.77 29.83 -14.07
C LYS A 663 -6.98 30.04 -12.57
N ALA A 664 -5.93 29.83 -11.79
CA ALA A 664 -5.96 30.11 -10.35
C ALA A 664 -6.28 31.59 -10.06
N SER A 665 -5.87 32.51 -10.95
CA SER A 665 -6.24 33.93 -10.87
C SER A 665 -7.71 34.24 -11.13
N ASP A 666 -8.44 33.35 -11.81
CA ASP A 666 -9.89 33.48 -12.03
C ASP A 666 -10.70 33.02 -10.80
N GLU A 667 -10.07 32.29 -9.87
CA GLU A 667 -10.74 31.72 -8.70
C GLU A 667 -10.96 32.76 -7.59
N SER A 668 -12.21 32.86 -7.17
CA SER A 668 -12.61 33.74 -6.07
C SER A 668 -12.32 33.10 -4.70
N PHE A 669 -12.10 33.92 -3.68
CA PHE A 669 -11.93 33.49 -2.30
C PHE A 669 -12.82 34.28 -1.36
N HIS A 670 -13.41 33.61 -0.38
CA HIS A 670 -14.25 34.24 0.64
C HIS A 670 -13.44 34.57 1.90
N GLY A 671 -12.70 35.67 1.85
CA GLY A 671 -11.87 36.19 2.93
C GLY A 671 -11.09 37.43 2.48
N ASP A 672 -10.28 37.99 3.37
CA ASP A 672 -9.32 39.02 2.97
C ASP A 672 -8.10 38.42 2.25
N GLU A 673 -7.30 39.28 1.61
CA GLU A 673 -6.12 38.85 0.84
C GLU A 673 -5.08 38.12 1.70
N GLN A 674 -4.99 38.48 2.98
CA GLN A 674 -4.02 37.88 3.89
C GLN A 674 -4.43 36.43 4.21
N LEU A 675 -5.71 36.21 4.49
CA LEU A 675 -6.27 34.89 4.71
C LEU A 675 -6.16 34.01 3.45
N GLU A 676 -6.34 34.58 2.25
CA GLU A 676 -6.14 33.81 1.01
C GLU A 676 -4.70 33.31 0.90
N LYS A 677 -3.71 34.21 1.09
CA LYS A 677 -2.28 33.86 1.04
C LYS A 677 -1.89 32.80 2.06
N GLU A 678 -2.42 32.87 3.28
CA GLU A 678 -2.17 31.88 4.34
C GLU A 678 -2.67 30.48 3.97
N ASN A 679 -3.66 30.37 3.09
CA ASN A 679 -4.27 29.12 2.68
C ASN A 679 -3.70 28.54 1.37
N ILE A 680 -2.82 29.26 0.67
CA ILE A 680 -2.15 28.75 -0.54
C ILE A 680 -1.04 27.77 -0.13
N ILE A 681 -1.13 26.54 -0.66
CA ILE A 681 -0.32 25.41 -0.24
C ILE A 681 0.23 24.60 -1.42
N THR A 682 1.28 23.81 -1.17
CA THR A 682 1.86 22.82 -2.09
C THR A 682 2.25 21.55 -1.36
N GLU A 683 2.24 20.44 -2.07
CA GLU A 683 2.78 19.16 -1.64
C GLU A 683 3.25 18.34 -2.86
N GLN A 684 4.23 17.45 -2.66
CA GLN A 684 4.58 16.47 -3.69
C GLN A 684 3.37 15.59 -4.00
N CYS A 685 3.19 15.22 -5.26
CA CYS A 685 2.30 14.11 -5.58
C CYS A 685 3.10 12.81 -5.46
N TYR A 686 2.70 11.94 -4.55
CA TYR A 686 3.47 10.76 -4.20
C TYR A 686 3.31 9.69 -5.28
N ILE A 687 4.34 9.51 -6.10
CA ILE A 687 4.41 8.45 -7.11
C ILE A 687 4.54 7.10 -6.42
N HIS A 688 3.42 6.39 -6.28
CA HIS A 688 3.39 5.02 -5.79
C HIS A 688 3.27 3.99 -6.93
N ALA A 689 3.05 4.42 -8.17
CA ALA A 689 3.06 3.55 -9.34
C ALA A 689 4.29 2.62 -9.39
N LYS A 690 4.13 1.42 -9.96
CA LYS A 690 5.23 0.51 -10.32
C LYS A 690 5.07 0.07 -11.77
N VAL A 691 5.38 0.98 -12.67
CA VAL A 691 5.13 0.87 -14.11
C VAL A 691 6.45 0.92 -14.88
N LEU A 692 6.58 0.06 -15.89
CA LEU A 692 7.58 0.18 -16.94
C LEU A 692 6.89 0.10 -18.30
N ILE A 693 7.23 0.99 -19.22
CA ILE A 693 6.80 0.95 -20.62
C ILE A 693 8.03 1.01 -21.51
N ALA A 694 8.12 0.11 -22.49
CA ALA A 694 9.22 0.08 -23.46
C ALA A 694 8.68 0.14 -24.89
N ASP A 695 9.20 1.11 -25.67
CA ASP A 695 8.96 1.29 -27.10
C ASP A 695 7.48 1.37 -27.53
N ASP A 696 6.56 1.75 -26.64
CA ASP A 696 5.10 1.61 -26.85
C ASP A 696 4.68 0.19 -27.26
N LYS A 697 5.41 -0.85 -26.83
CA LYS A 697 5.16 -2.26 -27.19
C LYS A 697 4.91 -3.18 -26.01
N VAL A 698 5.59 -2.91 -24.91
CA VAL A 698 5.54 -3.73 -23.71
C VAL A 698 5.28 -2.84 -22.52
N ALA A 699 4.36 -3.26 -21.65
CA ALA A 699 4.16 -2.66 -20.34
C ALA A 699 4.39 -3.70 -19.24
N VAL A 700 4.89 -3.26 -18.09
CA VAL A 700 4.96 -4.03 -16.85
C VAL A 700 4.26 -3.23 -15.76
N ILE A 701 3.28 -3.84 -15.09
CA ILE A 701 2.51 -3.23 -14.01
C ILE A 701 2.35 -4.24 -12.87
N GLY A 702 2.49 -3.79 -11.63
CA GLY A 702 2.31 -4.65 -10.46
C GLY A 702 2.65 -3.93 -9.17
N SER A 703 3.15 -4.68 -8.19
CA SER A 703 3.52 -4.18 -6.87
C SER A 703 5.02 -3.91 -6.67
N SER A 704 5.86 -4.35 -7.63
CA SER A 704 7.31 -4.45 -7.43
C SER A 704 8.07 -3.12 -7.59
N ASN A 705 8.68 -2.69 -6.49
CA ASN A 705 9.54 -1.52 -6.49
C ASN A 705 10.91 -1.82 -7.14
N LEU A 706 11.61 -0.80 -7.64
CA LEU A 706 13.00 -0.98 -8.08
C LEU A 706 13.95 -0.87 -6.87
N ASN A 707 14.00 -1.94 -6.08
CA ASN A 707 14.93 -2.12 -4.97
C ASN A 707 15.21 -3.61 -4.74
N ASP A 708 16.20 -3.93 -3.91
CA ASP A 708 16.52 -5.33 -3.58
C ASP A 708 15.37 -6.06 -2.87
N ARG A 709 14.50 -5.32 -2.18
CA ARG A 709 13.36 -5.88 -1.44
C ARG A 709 12.35 -6.54 -2.38
N SER A 710 12.03 -5.89 -3.49
CA SER A 710 11.05 -6.39 -4.45
C SER A 710 11.69 -7.24 -5.55
N GLN A 711 12.99 -7.08 -5.85
CA GLN A 711 13.61 -7.66 -7.05
C GLN A 711 14.38 -8.97 -6.83
N LEU A 712 14.77 -9.30 -5.59
CA LEU A 712 15.64 -10.47 -5.33
C LEU A 712 14.89 -11.79 -5.11
N GLY A 713 13.56 -11.75 -4.96
CA GLY A 713 12.73 -12.95 -4.77
C GLY A 713 12.67 -13.48 -3.33
N TYR A 714 13.77 -13.37 -2.58
CA TYR A 714 13.88 -13.90 -1.21
C TYR A 714 13.62 -12.88 -0.09
N HIS A 715 13.22 -11.66 -0.46
CA HIS A 715 12.75 -10.62 0.44
C HIS A 715 11.21 -10.54 0.38
N ASP A 716 10.63 -9.39 0.04
CA ASP A 716 9.17 -9.26 -0.06
C ASP A 716 8.61 -10.16 -1.16
N SER A 717 7.39 -10.68 -0.92
CA SER A 717 6.64 -11.23 -2.04
C SER A 717 5.98 -10.13 -2.85
N GLU A 718 6.03 -10.29 -4.16
CA GLU A 718 5.55 -9.31 -5.13
C GLU A 718 4.94 -10.03 -6.33
N LEU A 719 3.99 -9.39 -7.00
CA LEU A 719 3.39 -9.89 -8.23
C LEU A 719 3.34 -8.76 -9.27
N SER A 720 3.70 -9.05 -10.50
CA SER A 720 3.64 -8.11 -11.62
C SER A 720 3.26 -8.82 -12.91
N ILE A 721 2.79 -8.07 -13.91
CA ILE A 721 2.35 -8.61 -15.19
C ILE A 721 3.13 -7.95 -16.32
N VAL A 722 3.72 -8.76 -17.19
CA VAL A 722 4.24 -8.32 -18.49
C VAL A 722 3.13 -8.40 -19.53
N ILE A 723 2.89 -7.28 -20.23
CA ILE A 723 1.73 -7.07 -21.11
C ILE A 723 2.23 -6.74 -22.52
N GLU A 724 1.77 -7.54 -23.49
CA GLU A 724 2.11 -7.41 -24.92
C GLU A 724 0.81 -7.51 -25.73
N ASP A 725 0.33 -6.38 -26.24
CA ASP A 725 -0.92 -6.30 -27.02
C ASP A 725 -0.64 -6.54 -28.51
N ASP A 726 -1.31 -7.54 -29.10
CA ASP A 726 -1.19 -7.83 -30.53
C ASP A 726 -2.00 -6.83 -31.40
N THR A 727 -2.86 -6.02 -30.77
CA THR A 727 -3.54 -4.91 -31.44
C THR A 727 -2.55 -3.78 -31.65
N THR A 728 -2.30 -3.40 -32.91
CA THR A 728 -1.35 -2.34 -33.24
C THR A 728 -2.06 -1.06 -33.66
N ILE A 729 -1.49 0.08 -33.28
CA ILE A 729 -1.85 1.40 -33.79
C ILE A 729 -0.71 1.98 -34.62
N GLU A 730 -1.09 2.67 -35.70
CA GLU A 730 -0.15 3.48 -36.47
C GLU A 730 0.19 4.74 -35.66
N THR A 731 1.48 5.02 -35.54
CA THR A 731 2.01 6.17 -34.81
C THR A 731 3.34 6.60 -35.43
N THR A 732 3.97 7.60 -34.83
CA THR A 732 5.35 7.99 -35.14
C THR A 732 6.31 7.70 -33.97
N MET A 733 7.57 7.46 -34.30
CA MET A 733 8.67 7.23 -33.36
C MET A 733 9.94 7.83 -33.95
N ASP A 734 10.47 8.89 -33.33
CA ASP A 734 11.57 9.70 -33.88
C ASP A 734 11.25 10.21 -35.31
N GLY A 735 10.00 10.68 -35.50
CA GLY A 735 9.47 11.22 -36.75
C GLY A 735 9.24 10.18 -37.86
N LYS A 736 9.45 8.90 -37.59
CA LYS A 736 9.28 7.81 -38.56
C LYS A 736 8.00 7.02 -38.29
N PRO A 737 7.32 6.50 -39.31
CA PRO A 737 6.17 5.61 -39.12
C PRO A 737 6.55 4.41 -38.24
N HIS A 738 5.72 4.13 -37.25
CA HIS A 738 5.93 3.08 -36.27
C HIS A 738 4.61 2.35 -35.99
N GLN A 739 4.71 1.06 -35.70
CA GLN A 739 3.59 0.26 -35.22
C GLN A 739 3.77 0.01 -33.72
N ALA A 740 2.97 0.71 -32.94
CA ALA A 740 2.94 0.56 -31.49
C ALA A 740 1.88 -0.46 -31.07
N ALA A 741 2.09 -1.13 -29.94
CA ALA A 741 1.06 -1.93 -29.29
C ALA A 741 0.07 -1.00 -28.62
N SER A 742 -1.22 -1.23 -28.86
CA SER A 742 -2.27 -0.30 -28.47
C SER A 742 -2.25 -0.03 -26.97
N PHE A 743 -2.18 -1.08 -26.15
CA PHE A 743 -2.21 -0.95 -24.69
C PHE A 743 -1.09 -0.06 -24.15
N ALA A 744 0.16 -0.36 -24.52
CA ALA A 744 1.34 0.35 -24.02
C ALA A 744 1.36 1.81 -24.48
N ALA A 745 1.01 2.06 -25.75
CA ALA A 745 0.98 3.40 -26.31
C ALA A 745 -0.01 4.31 -25.58
N HIS A 746 -1.23 3.82 -25.33
CA HIS A 746 -2.27 4.64 -24.72
C HIS A 746 -2.09 4.81 -23.22
N LEU A 747 -1.59 3.80 -22.51
CA LEU A 747 -1.17 3.98 -21.12
C LEU A 747 -0.15 5.12 -21.01
N ARG A 748 0.88 5.10 -21.87
CA ARG A 748 1.88 6.17 -21.88
C ARG A 748 1.28 7.52 -22.29
N ARG A 749 0.37 7.55 -23.27
CA ARG A 749 -0.37 8.78 -23.68
C ARG A 749 -1.15 9.36 -22.51
N ARG A 750 -1.89 8.53 -21.76
CA ARG A 750 -2.68 8.94 -20.60
C ARG A 750 -1.80 9.55 -19.52
N LEU A 751 -0.75 8.84 -19.11
CA LEU A 751 0.19 9.31 -18.08
C LEU A 751 0.85 10.64 -18.47
N TRP A 752 1.36 10.76 -19.69
CA TRP A 752 2.05 11.99 -20.08
C TRP A 752 1.11 13.18 -20.22
N ARG A 753 -0.13 12.96 -20.65
CA ARG A 753 -1.12 14.02 -20.72
C ARG A 753 -1.56 14.47 -19.34
N GLU A 754 -1.67 13.56 -18.39
CA GLU A 754 -1.90 13.91 -16.99
C GLU A 754 -0.77 14.77 -16.42
N HIS A 755 0.47 14.29 -16.53
CA HIS A 755 1.65 14.97 -15.97
C HIS A 755 1.88 16.35 -16.58
N LEU A 756 1.51 16.53 -17.86
CA LEU A 756 1.57 17.81 -18.57
C LEU A 756 0.32 18.70 -18.38
N GLY A 757 -0.72 18.25 -17.68
CA GLY A 757 -1.95 19.02 -17.48
C GLY A 757 -2.83 19.14 -18.72
N LEU A 758 -2.72 18.19 -19.66
CA LEU A 758 -3.42 18.14 -20.94
C LEU A 758 -4.71 17.32 -20.93
N LEU A 759 -5.12 16.84 -19.76
CA LEU A 759 -6.40 16.19 -19.53
C LEU A 759 -7.35 17.16 -18.82
N PRO A 760 -8.67 17.05 -19.02
CA PRO A 760 -9.63 17.75 -18.18
C PRO A 760 -9.62 17.18 -16.75
N PRO A 761 -10.01 17.98 -15.74
CA PRO A 761 -10.20 17.49 -14.38
C PRO A 761 -11.31 16.43 -14.29
N GLN A 762 -11.20 15.53 -13.32
CA GLN A 762 -12.17 14.46 -13.09
C GLN A 762 -13.26 14.86 -12.10
N GLU A 763 -14.49 14.49 -12.43
CA GLU A 763 -15.64 14.54 -11.53
C GLU A 763 -15.69 13.31 -10.62
N LEU A 764 -16.26 13.48 -9.42
CA LEU A 764 -16.44 12.38 -8.46
C LEU A 764 -17.41 11.30 -8.99
N ASP A 765 -18.53 11.71 -9.59
CA ASP A 765 -19.48 10.77 -10.21
C ASP A 765 -18.93 10.25 -11.54
N ALA A 766 -18.58 8.96 -11.54
CA ALA A 766 -18.01 8.26 -12.67
C ALA A 766 -19.00 7.38 -13.43
N THR A 767 -20.30 7.44 -13.13
CA THR A 767 -21.27 6.46 -13.62
C THR A 767 -21.23 6.27 -15.15
N ASN A 768 -21.01 7.37 -15.88
CA ASN A 768 -20.94 7.39 -17.34
C ASN A 768 -19.52 7.46 -17.89
N ASP A 769 -18.50 7.43 -17.03
CA ASP A 769 -17.11 7.47 -17.45
C ASP A 769 -16.70 6.09 -18.02
N PRO A 770 -16.16 6.01 -19.26
CA PRO A 770 -15.67 4.76 -19.81
C PRO A 770 -14.42 4.22 -19.09
N ASN A 771 -13.69 5.05 -18.34
CA ASN A 771 -12.47 4.67 -17.63
C ASN A 771 -12.75 3.82 -16.40
N VAL A 772 -13.95 3.89 -15.81
CA VAL A 772 -14.31 3.10 -14.61
C VAL A 772 -14.97 1.76 -14.91
N LYS A 773 -15.12 1.43 -16.19
CA LYS A 773 -15.76 0.18 -16.63
C LYS A 773 -14.84 -1.01 -16.39
N LEU A 774 -15.43 -2.20 -16.36
CA LEU A 774 -14.67 -3.43 -16.21
C LEU A 774 -13.94 -3.77 -17.52
N PRO A 775 -12.81 -4.50 -17.46
CA PRO A 775 -12.11 -4.98 -18.65
C PRO A 775 -13.05 -5.77 -19.58
N GLY A 776 -13.06 -5.37 -20.85
CA GLY A 776 -13.90 -5.95 -21.90
C GLY A 776 -15.28 -5.30 -22.09
N GLU A 777 -15.70 -4.37 -21.22
CA GLU A 777 -16.91 -3.56 -21.43
C GLU A 777 -16.63 -2.34 -22.32
N THR A 778 -15.45 -1.73 -22.12
CA THR A 778 -14.89 -0.67 -22.96
C THR A 778 -13.41 -0.98 -23.22
N THR A 779 -12.86 -0.36 -24.25
CA THR A 779 -11.42 -0.24 -24.44
C THR A 779 -10.89 1.01 -23.74
N ASP A 780 -9.60 1.06 -23.47
CA ASP A 780 -8.95 2.27 -22.95
C ASP A 780 -8.97 3.44 -23.95
N TYR A 781 -9.38 3.21 -25.20
CA TYR A 781 -9.45 4.23 -26.26
C TYR A 781 -10.89 4.69 -26.52
N ASP A 782 -11.85 4.11 -25.81
CA ASP A 782 -13.25 4.52 -25.87
C ASP A 782 -13.50 5.82 -25.07
N SER A 783 -12.48 6.31 -24.34
CA SER A 783 -12.57 7.59 -23.65
C SER A 783 -12.62 8.74 -24.69
N PRO A 784 -13.64 9.62 -24.64
CA PRO A 784 -13.68 10.82 -25.49
C PRO A 784 -12.45 11.71 -25.32
N GLU A 785 -11.79 11.59 -24.16
CA GLU A 785 -10.55 12.31 -23.88
C GLU A 785 -9.37 11.75 -24.67
N ASP A 786 -9.38 10.46 -25.05
CA ASP A 786 -8.32 9.80 -25.81
C ASP A 786 -8.53 9.88 -27.33
N GLU A 787 -9.38 10.82 -27.79
CA GLU A 787 -9.55 11.12 -29.21
C GLU A 787 -8.19 11.48 -29.85
N SER A 788 -7.74 10.59 -30.75
CA SER A 788 -6.47 10.66 -31.48
C SER A 788 -6.29 11.96 -32.29
N ASP A 789 -7.37 12.69 -32.52
CA ASP A 789 -7.37 13.93 -33.32
C ASP A 789 -7.18 15.21 -32.49
N SER A 790 -7.22 15.13 -31.16
CA SER A 790 -6.97 16.29 -30.29
C SER A 790 -5.51 16.76 -30.37
N ASP A 791 -5.27 18.06 -30.22
CA ASP A 791 -3.92 18.63 -30.23
C ASP A 791 -3.06 18.06 -29.09
N SER A 792 -3.67 17.74 -27.93
CA SER A 792 -2.97 17.11 -26.81
C SER A 792 -2.59 15.65 -27.11
N ALA A 793 -3.45 14.87 -27.77
CA ALA A 793 -3.11 13.51 -28.18
C ALA A 793 -1.99 13.49 -29.23
N LYS A 794 -1.99 14.44 -30.18
CA LYS A 794 -0.94 14.60 -31.20
C LYS A 794 0.40 15.01 -30.59
N LEU A 795 0.40 15.93 -29.63
CA LEU A 795 1.63 16.38 -28.96
C LEU A 795 2.37 15.20 -28.33
N VAL A 796 1.65 14.29 -27.66
CA VAL A 796 2.27 13.13 -27.02
C VAL A 796 2.42 11.94 -27.96
N GLU A 797 2.02 11.99 -29.22
CA GLU A 797 1.93 10.82 -30.11
C GLU A 797 3.27 10.07 -30.25
N ASP A 798 4.35 10.80 -30.48
CA ASP A 798 5.72 10.30 -30.66
C ASP A 798 6.58 10.65 -29.42
N PRO A 799 6.95 9.66 -28.59
CA PRO A 799 7.68 9.90 -27.35
C PRO A 799 9.12 10.39 -27.56
N LEU A 800 9.63 10.31 -28.79
CA LEU A 800 10.95 10.82 -29.18
C LEU A 800 10.88 12.13 -29.98
N ASN A 801 9.70 12.69 -30.18
CA ASN A 801 9.53 14.00 -30.82
C ASN A 801 10.27 15.11 -30.03
N GLU A 802 10.83 16.08 -30.76
CA GLU A 802 11.60 17.17 -30.15
C GLU A 802 10.71 18.26 -29.55
N GLU A 803 9.62 18.64 -30.20
CA GLU A 803 8.63 19.60 -29.67
C GLU A 803 8.01 19.08 -28.37
N LEU A 804 7.66 17.80 -28.32
CA LEU A 804 7.19 17.14 -27.09
C LEU A 804 8.26 17.19 -26.00
N TRP A 805 9.51 16.89 -26.34
CA TRP A 805 10.60 16.86 -25.37
C TRP A 805 10.96 18.24 -24.82
N GLU A 806 11.00 19.25 -25.70
CA GLU A 806 11.16 20.64 -25.31
C GLU A 806 10.01 21.09 -24.41
N THR A 807 8.78 20.69 -24.70
CA THR A 807 7.61 20.99 -23.87
C THR A 807 7.71 20.31 -22.51
N TRP A 808 8.02 19.01 -22.49
CA TRP A 808 8.20 18.21 -21.28
C TRP A 808 9.26 18.80 -20.34
N THR A 809 10.46 19.05 -20.87
CA THR A 809 11.59 19.54 -20.07
C THR A 809 11.42 20.99 -19.66
N ARG A 810 10.93 21.87 -20.56
CA ARG A 810 10.64 23.27 -20.22
C ARG A 810 9.57 23.36 -19.13
N GLN A 811 8.48 22.61 -19.24
CA GLN A 811 7.41 22.64 -18.25
C GLN A 811 7.87 22.10 -16.89
N ALA A 812 8.65 21.00 -16.87
CA ALA A 812 9.26 20.51 -15.64
C ALA A 812 10.13 21.59 -14.96
N HIS A 813 10.95 22.30 -15.75
CA HIS A 813 11.82 23.36 -15.27
C HIS A 813 11.05 24.59 -14.77
N ASP A 814 10.08 25.07 -15.56
CA ASP A 814 9.24 26.22 -15.23
C ASP A 814 8.45 25.94 -13.95
N ASN A 815 7.81 24.77 -13.85
CA ASN A 815 7.11 24.35 -12.64
C ASN A 815 8.05 24.29 -11.43
N THR A 816 9.23 23.67 -11.57
CA THR A 816 10.22 23.59 -10.48
C THR A 816 10.62 24.97 -9.98
N THR A 817 10.85 25.89 -10.91
CA THR A 817 11.23 27.27 -10.59
C THR A 817 10.07 28.04 -9.93
N LEU A 818 8.85 27.91 -10.43
CA LEU A 818 7.66 28.54 -9.84
C LEU A 818 7.36 27.99 -8.44
N PHE A 819 7.47 26.68 -8.23
CA PHE A 819 7.32 26.08 -6.90
C PHE A 819 8.41 26.55 -5.94
N ARG A 820 9.67 26.63 -6.40
CA ARG A 820 10.77 27.20 -5.61
C ARG A 820 10.45 28.65 -5.22
N ASP A 821 10.07 29.46 -6.20
CA ASP A 821 9.78 30.89 -6.06
C ASP A 821 8.54 31.22 -5.21
N LEU A 822 7.63 30.27 -4.99
CA LEU A 822 6.41 30.47 -4.21
C LEU A 822 6.50 29.85 -2.82
N PHE A 823 7.19 28.73 -2.68
CA PHE A 823 7.08 27.89 -1.49
C PHE A 823 8.42 27.47 -0.87
N HIS A 824 9.55 27.71 -1.54
CA HIS A 824 10.86 27.19 -1.11
C HIS A 824 10.78 25.66 -0.84
N CYS A 825 10.22 24.92 -1.80
CA CYS A 825 10.05 23.48 -1.70
C CYS A 825 11.39 22.76 -1.53
N ILE A 826 11.41 21.76 -0.65
CA ILE A 826 12.48 20.76 -0.58
C ILE A 826 11.97 19.43 -1.15
N PRO A 827 12.85 18.60 -1.74
CA PRO A 827 14.26 18.83 -2.05
C PRO A 827 14.46 19.78 -3.25
N ASP A 828 15.63 20.43 -3.33
CA ASP A 828 15.97 21.40 -4.38
C ASP A 828 17.48 21.48 -4.65
N ASP A 829 17.89 21.67 -5.90
CA ASP A 829 19.31 21.75 -6.29
C ASP A 829 20.05 23.01 -5.79
N ALA A 830 19.31 24.03 -5.34
CA ALA A 830 19.87 25.18 -4.62
C ALA A 830 20.40 24.83 -3.22
N VAL A 831 20.08 23.64 -2.69
CA VAL A 831 20.42 23.20 -1.33
C VAL A 831 21.37 22.01 -1.39
N LYS A 832 22.68 22.23 -1.21
CA LYS A 832 23.73 21.20 -1.30
C LYS A 832 24.25 20.76 0.07
N THR A 833 23.98 21.55 1.11
CA THR A 833 24.38 21.28 2.50
C THR A 833 23.22 21.43 3.48
N PHE A 834 23.36 20.86 4.68
CA PHE A 834 22.37 21.09 5.73
C PHE A 834 22.39 22.53 6.25
N GLU A 835 23.52 23.23 6.13
CA GLU A 835 23.58 24.66 6.45
C GLU A 835 22.75 25.50 5.46
N GLU A 836 22.79 25.15 4.18
CA GLU A 836 21.92 25.76 3.17
C GLU A 836 20.46 25.35 3.37
N TYR A 837 20.20 24.10 3.76
CA TYR A 837 18.86 23.61 4.08
C TYR A 837 18.23 24.46 5.20
N ASP A 838 18.94 24.62 6.31
CA ASP A 838 18.48 25.40 7.47
C ASP A 838 18.22 26.89 7.11
N LYS A 839 18.92 27.43 6.09
CA LYS A 839 18.72 28.80 5.58
C LYS A 839 17.63 28.93 4.51
N PHE A 840 17.36 27.85 3.79
CA PHE A 840 16.44 27.82 2.67
C PHE A 840 14.99 27.66 3.14
N LEU A 841 14.78 26.93 4.23
CA LEU A 841 13.45 26.75 4.82
C LEU A 841 12.77 28.10 5.16
N PRO A 842 11.42 28.15 5.14
CA PRO A 842 10.68 29.34 5.55
C PRO A 842 11.05 29.81 6.96
N ARG A 843 10.88 31.11 7.24
CA ARG A 843 11.14 31.70 8.56
C ARG A 843 10.21 31.12 9.62
N ASP A 844 10.65 31.17 10.89
CA ASP A 844 9.85 30.78 12.05
C ASP A 844 8.44 31.38 12.00
N GLY A 845 7.42 30.51 12.11
CA GLY A 845 6.00 30.88 12.06
C GLY A 845 5.31 30.61 10.73
N ILE A 846 6.05 30.33 9.66
CA ILE A 846 5.48 29.88 8.38
C ILE A 846 5.48 28.35 8.34
N LYS A 847 4.31 27.77 8.11
CA LYS A 847 4.15 26.32 7.98
C LYS A 847 4.78 25.86 6.67
N ALA A 848 5.56 24.79 6.71
CA ALA A 848 6.16 24.25 5.50
C ALA A 848 5.07 23.74 4.54
N GLY A 849 5.25 23.99 3.24
CA GLY A 849 4.23 23.77 2.22
C GLY A 849 3.32 24.99 1.98
N HIS A 850 3.39 26.05 2.79
CA HIS A 850 2.71 27.32 2.53
C HIS A 850 3.65 28.32 1.84
N LEU A 851 3.11 29.45 1.38
CA LEU A 851 3.91 30.54 0.80
C LEU A 851 5.05 30.93 1.73
N PHE A 852 6.28 30.90 1.22
CA PHE A 852 7.47 31.20 2.04
C PHE A 852 7.63 32.70 2.31
N ASP A 853 7.10 33.55 1.42
CA ASP A 853 7.10 35.01 1.56
C ASP A 853 5.65 35.53 1.69
N PRO A 854 5.17 35.78 2.92
CA PRO A 854 3.82 36.28 3.15
C PRO A 854 3.64 37.74 2.70
N ASP A 855 4.74 38.47 2.45
CA ASP A 855 4.69 39.86 1.98
C ASP A 855 4.51 39.96 0.45
N MET A 856 4.61 38.84 -0.28
CA MET A 856 4.36 38.79 -1.72
C MET A 856 2.92 39.26 -2.03
N PRO A 857 2.71 40.18 -2.99
CA PRO A 857 1.37 40.61 -3.40
C PRO A 857 0.55 39.42 -3.92
N LEU A 858 -0.73 39.34 -3.52
CA LEU A 858 -1.60 38.21 -3.90
C LEU A 858 -1.76 38.07 -5.42
N ASP A 859 -1.83 39.19 -6.15
CA ASP A 859 -1.90 39.17 -7.62
C ASP A 859 -0.65 38.52 -8.25
N GLU A 860 0.53 38.77 -7.67
CA GLU A 860 1.79 38.16 -8.12
C GLU A 860 1.80 36.65 -7.80
N VAL A 861 1.31 36.26 -6.62
CA VAL A 861 1.16 34.84 -6.25
C VAL A 861 0.25 34.13 -7.27
N LYS A 862 -0.92 34.70 -7.56
CA LYS A 862 -1.89 34.12 -8.50
C LYS A 862 -1.33 34.05 -9.92
N GLU A 863 -0.62 35.07 -10.40
CA GLU A 863 0.05 35.04 -11.70
C GLU A 863 1.11 33.92 -11.78
N LYS A 864 1.88 33.70 -10.71
CA LYS A 864 2.84 32.59 -10.63
C LYS A 864 2.14 31.23 -10.61
N LEU A 865 1.03 31.08 -9.88
CA LEU A 865 0.22 29.85 -9.89
C LEU A 865 -0.36 29.55 -11.27
N ASP A 866 -0.81 30.57 -12.01
CA ASP A 866 -1.31 30.41 -13.39
C ASP A 866 -0.25 29.83 -14.34
N GLY A 867 1.01 30.10 -14.07
CA GLY A 867 2.16 29.58 -14.81
C GLY A 867 2.41 28.10 -14.57
N ILE A 868 1.93 27.53 -13.46
CA ILE A 868 2.07 26.10 -13.16
C ILE A 868 1.07 25.32 -14.01
N LYS A 869 1.56 24.30 -14.73
CA LYS A 869 0.76 23.44 -15.61
C LYS A 869 1.11 21.99 -15.36
N GLY A 870 0.11 21.14 -15.27
CA GLY A 870 0.27 19.75 -14.85
C GLY A 870 1.00 19.63 -13.52
N HIS A 871 1.67 18.49 -13.33
CA HIS A 871 2.31 18.15 -12.06
C HIS A 871 3.82 17.91 -12.21
N LEU A 872 4.31 17.83 -13.44
CA LEU A 872 5.70 17.47 -13.75
C LEU A 872 6.70 18.50 -13.18
N VAL A 873 7.69 18.02 -12.45
CA VAL A 873 8.84 18.80 -11.94
C VAL A 873 10.15 18.06 -12.19
N GLU A 874 11.26 18.79 -12.20
CA GLU A 874 12.60 18.21 -12.26
C GLU A 874 12.89 17.45 -10.96
N PHE A 875 13.55 16.29 -11.05
CA PHE A 875 14.06 15.62 -9.86
C PHE A 875 15.42 16.22 -9.49
N PRO A 876 15.61 16.71 -8.25
CA PRO A 876 16.82 17.44 -7.88
C PRO A 876 18.02 16.48 -7.73
N VAL A 877 19.03 16.68 -8.57
CA VAL A 877 20.21 15.81 -8.65
C VAL A 877 21.37 16.25 -7.75
N GLU A 878 21.38 17.52 -7.35
CA GLU A 878 22.42 18.15 -6.52
C GLU A 878 21.99 18.32 -5.06
N PHE A 879 20.72 18.07 -4.73
CA PHE A 879 20.20 18.22 -3.36
C PHE A 879 21.04 17.46 -2.31
N LEU A 880 21.58 18.18 -1.34
CA LEU A 880 22.44 17.65 -0.25
C LEU A 880 23.61 16.80 -0.77
N MET A 881 24.14 17.09 -1.97
CA MET A 881 25.22 16.31 -2.59
C MET A 881 26.56 16.39 -1.84
N ASP A 882 26.78 17.46 -1.06
CA ASP A 882 27.99 17.67 -0.26
C ASP A 882 27.83 17.14 1.17
N GLU A 883 26.68 16.54 1.48
CA GLU A 883 26.37 15.97 2.78
C GLU A 883 26.43 14.46 2.79
N GLN A 884 26.77 13.95 3.96
CA GLN A 884 26.66 12.54 4.22
C GLN A 884 25.26 12.21 4.76
N MET A 885 24.33 11.92 3.84
CA MET A 885 22.95 11.58 4.18
C MET A 885 22.81 10.31 5.03
N ALA A 886 23.70 9.33 4.84
CA ALA A 886 23.76 8.10 5.63
C ALA A 886 25.05 8.03 6.45
N GLU A 887 24.96 7.86 7.78
CA GLU A 887 26.12 7.81 8.68
C GLU A 887 27.13 6.69 8.28
N ARG A 888 28.41 7.04 8.07
CA ARG A 888 29.52 6.07 7.92
C ARG A 888 29.99 5.72 9.32
N GLY A 889 29.69 4.52 9.80
CA GLY A 889 30.24 4.09 11.10
C GLY A 889 29.42 3.09 11.90
N LEU A 890 28.31 2.57 11.37
CA LEU A 890 27.75 1.36 11.92
C LEU A 890 28.50 0.15 11.34
N ASP A 891 29.62 -0.19 11.99
CA ASP A 891 30.20 -1.52 11.87
C ASP A 891 29.05 -2.54 12.00
N LEU A 892 28.95 -3.44 11.02
CA LEU A 892 27.92 -4.48 10.86
C LEU A 892 27.96 -5.56 11.97
N ASN A 893 28.34 -5.20 13.21
CA ASN A 893 28.54 -6.12 14.33
C ASN A 893 27.73 -5.78 15.60
N GLU A 894 26.89 -4.74 15.60
CA GLU A 894 25.94 -4.51 16.70
C GLU A 894 24.50 -4.57 16.19
N VAL A 895 23.72 -5.49 16.74
CA VAL A 895 22.35 -5.87 16.33
C VAL A 895 21.36 -4.67 16.32
N SER A 896 21.68 -3.55 16.97
CA SER A 896 20.87 -2.32 16.96
C SER A 896 21.10 -1.41 15.76
N ALA A 897 22.21 -1.59 15.04
CA ALA A 897 22.64 -0.79 13.90
C ALA A 897 22.08 -1.27 12.55
N TYR A 898 21.73 -2.55 12.50
CA TYR A 898 21.06 -3.20 11.36
C TYR A 898 19.61 -2.73 11.19
N PHE A 899 19.00 -2.19 12.24
CA PHE A 899 17.59 -1.81 12.27
C PHE A 899 17.23 -0.69 11.29
N PRO A 900 17.94 0.46 11.22
CA PRO A 900 17.53 1.54 10.32
C PRO A 900 17.84 1.23 8.86
N THR A 901 19.02 0.67 8.53
CA THR A 901 19.40 0.49 7.13
C THR A 901 18.64 -0.65 6.46
N VAL A 902 18.38 -1.77 7.15
CA VAL A 902 17.56 -2.85 6.59
C VAL A 902 16.09 -2.46 6.57
N VAL A 903 15.55 -1.78 7.58
CA VAL A 903 14.15 -1.31 7.57
C VAL A 903 13.92 -0.15 6.60
N SER A 904 14.91 0.72 6.37
CA SER A 904 14.79 1.78 5.36
C SER A 904 15.06 1.29 3.94
N ILE A 905 15.85 0.23 3.76
CA ILE A 905 15.85 -0.52 2.49
C ILE A 905 14.57 -1.40 2.37
N ALA A 906 13.86 -1.64 3.49
CA ALA A 906 12.67 -2.49 3.60
C ALA A 906 11.36 -1.76 3.90
N CYS A 907 11.22 -0.46 3.63
CA CYS A 907 9.93 0.24 3.67
C CYS A 907 9.77 1.06 2.39
#